data_AF-K3XVK2-F1
#
_entry.id   AF-K3XVK2-F1
#
_cell.length_a   1.000
_cell.length_b   1.000
_cell.length_c   1.000
_cell.angle_alpha   90.00
_cell.angle_beta   90.00
_cell.angle_gamma   90.00
#
_symmetry.space_group_name_H-M   'P 1'
#
loop_
_entity.id
_entity.type
_entity.pdbx_description
1 polymer ?
#
loop_
_entity_poly.entity_id
_entity_poly.type
_entity_poly.pdbx_seq_one_letter_code
_entity_poly.pdbx_strand_id
1 'polypeptide(L)'
;MEDQSPDHISVGSAPKKSSTSSRGRHRNFSSSTCKDFLRKFVDNELLTSSLEDWFSGHNEDCGFRKPAFDVPFDLTELQNFDYALEGVTFQQLVRMPNALYASTSDVFEATAYLALEDFLHAGIKGLWETFWGPDEAMPFSVACIHSTSSKFYPAEKAISSGKLDGVCATAVLLKNLKHSQGRWDHIVVLALLRPDIGMVSAQGDQEPSPAVLGEALFFALRVLLSRSLSRSSTVLRNSDCVYLLLVDSQFGGVVKVEGDLNKLDFDLNNVYDCAAEWIKKHARVSVSSIDRVWNKLGNANWGDIGTLQVLIAIFHSMIQFYGDPKYSLNELATEHSSRLQSRRSERHLVDRQANGNGLSRYQQRSHSPEIVEVQEETAVDVKPQEILKLEIGSVVLMDDAYSQKGFQINDILTDSDPPIYSSTPVEEPTKTYLLYVGSSPSHLEPAWEDMNSWYQVQRQTKVLTLMKQRGISSRYIPQMVSSGRAIHPGPCNKPNSSGSCGHPWCSTPILVTSPVGETISNLIRNGLFGVEEALRCCHDCLSALAASASAGIRHGDIRPENVIRVSNGSRHPYFVLIGWGHAILEDRDRPVMNLFFSSTFALQEGKLCAASDAESLIYLLYFSCGGVCPELDSVESALQWRETSWSRRVIQQKLGDVSALLKAFADYVDSLCGTPYPMDYEIWLKRLRRTINEDHGKEVDTSSS
;
A
#
# COMPACT_ATOMS: atom_id res chain seq x y z
N MET A 1 -72.96 7.93 -19.86
CA MET A 1 -74.03 8.82 -20.36
C MET A 1 -73.34 10.09 -20.76
N GLU A 2 -72.86 10.10 -22.00
CA GLU A 2 -73.51 10.71 -23.18
C GLU A 2 -72.87 12.10 -23.38
N ASP A 3 -71.89 12.19 -24.30
CA ASP A 3 -72.08 12.53 -25.73
C ASP A 3 -72.54 13.98 -25.93
N GLN A 4 -71.64 14.83 -26.42
CA GLN A 4 -71.73 15.41 -27.78
C GLN A 4 -70.85 16.66 -27.94
N SER A 5 -69.86 16.50 -28.82
CA SER A 5 -69.38 17.54 -29.74
C SER A 5 -70.44 17.80 -30.82
N PRO A 6 -70.44 18.98 -31.46
CA PRO A 6 -70.90 19.10 -32.83
C PRO A 6 -69.78 19.61 -33.73
N ASP A 7 -69.37 18.76 -34.67
CA ASP A 7 -68.80 19.17 -35.96
C ASP A 7 -69.93 19.64 -36.88
N HIS A 8 -69.66 20.62 -37.76
CA HIS A 8 -69.94 20.49 -39.19
C HIS A 8 -69.44 21.70 -40.04
N ILE A 9 -68.58 21.33 -41.02
CA ILE A 9 -68.54 21.79 -42.43
C ILE A 9 -67.71 23.04 -42.81
N SER A 10 -66.44 22.78 -43.14
CA SER A 10 -65.76 22.99 -44.44
C SER A 10 -66.25 24.07 -45.42
N VAL A 11 -65.36 25.02 -45.75
CA VAL A 11 -65.12 25.50 -47.13
C VAL A 11 -63.61 25.75 -47.31
N GLY A 12 -63.03 25.13 -48.34
CA GLY A 12 -61.60 25.20 -48.65
C GLY A 12 -61.15 26.54 -49.24
N SER A 13 -59.87 26.86 -49.04
CA SER A 13 -59.09 27.78 -49.86
C SER A 13 -57.60 27.47 -49.71
N ALA A 14 -56.94 27.26 -50.85
CA ALA A 14 -55.55 26.85 -50.99
C ALA A 14 -54.54 27.79 -50.27
N PRO A 15 -53.35 27.31 -49.88
CA PRO A 15 -52.40 28.10 -49.09
C PRO A 15 -51.61 29.06 -49.98
N LYS A 16 -51.74 30.36 -49.71
CA LYS A 16 -50.75 31.38 -50.13
C LYS A 16 -49.62 31.44 -49.10
N LYS A 17 -48.39 31.31 -49.62
CA LYS A 17 -47.13 31.51 -48.91
C LYS A 17 -47.02 32.94 -48.36
N SER A 18 -46.69 33.07 -47.08
CA SER A 18 -45.85 34.13 -46.49
C SER A 18 -45.70 33.85 -44.99
N SER A 19 -44.60 33.23 -44.54
CA SER A 19 -43.34 33.87 -44.12
C SER A 19 -43.53 34.95 -43.05
N THR A 20 -43.41 34.55 -41.78
CA THR A 20 -42.90 35.37 -40.66
C THR A 20 -42.59 34.45 -39.47
N SER A 21 -41.38 33.90 -39.43
CA SER A 21 -40.82 33.34 -38.21
C SER A 21 -40.23 34.48 -37.37
N SER A 22 -40.69 34.58 -36.12
CA SER A 22 -40.15 35.48 -35.11
C SER A 22 -38.74 35.02 -34.71
N ARG A 23 -37.76 35.87 -35.02
CA ARG A 23 -36.38 35.82 -34.55
C ARG A 23 -36.31 35.83 -33.02
N GLY A 24 -36.03 34.67 -32.41
CA GLY A 24 -35.26 34.57 -31.18
C GLY A 24 -33.80 34.28 -31.55
N ARG A 25 -32.89 35.22 -31.27
CA ARG A 25 -31.46 35.10 -31.59
C ARG A 25 -30.76 34.21 -30.56
N HIS A 26 -30.61 32.92 -30.86
CA HIS A 26 -29.42 32.14 -30.48
C HIS A 26 -28.53 32.08 -31.72
N ARG A 27 -27.26 32.49 -31.62
CA ARG A 27 -26.26 32.24 -32.69
C ARG A 27 -25.98 30.73 -32.69
N ASN A 28 -26.81 29.98 -33.41
CA ASN A 28 -26.58 28.57 -33.67
C ASN A 28 -25.45 28.46 -34.71
N PHE A 29 -24.28 27.97 -34.30
CA PHE A 29 -23.27 27.51 -35.25
C PHE A 29 -23.90 26.43 -36.16
N SER A 30 -23.56 26.44 -37.44
CA SER A 30 -24.07 25.41 -38.34
C SER A 30 -23.41 24.08 -38.00
N SER A 31 -24.20 23.02 -37.77
CA SER A 31 -23.66 21.65 -37.54
C SER A 31 -22.71 21.18 -38.67
N SER A 32 -22.74 21.83 -39.83
CA SER A 32 -21.77 21.68 -40.92
C SER A 32 -20.38 22.19 -40.57
N THR A 33 -20.24 23.39 -39.99
CA THR A 33 -18.92 23.97 -39.68
C THR A 33 -18.17 23.14 -38.64
N CYS A 34 -18.85 22.68 -37.59
CA CYS A 34 -18.26 21.80 -36.57
C CYS A 34 -17.84 20.44 -37.16
N LYS A 35 -18.61 19.87 -38.09
CA LYS A 35 -18.21 18.65 -38.82
C LYS A 35 -16.96 18.86 -39.66
N ASP A 36 -16.84 20.00 -40.33
CA ASP A 36 -15.68 20.30 -41.16
C ASP A 36 -14.44 20.62 -40.32
N PHE A 37 -14.62 21.23 -39.14
CA PHE A 37 -13.56 21.39 -38.14
C PHE A 37 -13.04 20.04 -37.66
N LEU A 38 -13.93 19.14 -37.21
CA LEU A 38 -13.55 17.80 -36.75
C LEU A 38 -12.87 16.95 -37.84
N ARG A 39 -13.22 17.16 -39.11
CA ARG A 39 -12.56 16.51 -40.26
C ARG A 39 -11.13 17.01 -40.49
N LYS A 40 -10.84 18.27 -40.19
CA LYS A 40 -9.51 18.85 -40.32
C LYS A 40 -8.63 18.63 -39.08
N PHE A 41 -9.23 18.43 -37.92
CA PHE A 41 -8.55 18.17 -36.64
C PHE A 41 -8.17 16.70 -36.48
N VAL A 42 -7.05 16.26 -37.10
CA VAL A 42 -6.68 14.83 -37.20
C VAL A 42 -5.32 14.52 -36.56
N ASP A 43 -4.46 15.52 -36.39
CA ASP A 43 -3.08 15.35 -35.96
C ASP A 43 -2.89 15.75 -34.49
N ASN A 44 -2.35 14.85 -33.66
CA ASN A 44 -2.10 15.11 -32.25
C ASN A 44 -0.79 15.88 -32.02
N GLU A 45 0.20 15.72 -32.89
CA GLU A 45 1.53 16.36 -32.77
C GLU A 45 1.37 17.86 -33.01
N LEU A 46 0.60 18.24 -34.03
CA LEU A 46 0.31 19.65 -34.32
C LEU A 46 -0.39 20.37 -33.15
N LEU A 47 -1.34 19.71 -32.47
CA LEU A 47 -1.95 20.28 -31.27
C LEU A 47 -0.94 20.40 -30.13
N THR A 48 -0.14 19.35 -29.93
CA THR A 48 0.86 19.30 -28.87
C THR A 48 1.85 20.45 -29.03
N SER A 49 2.34 20.69 -30.25
CA SER A 49 3.24 21.82 -30.54
C SER A 49 2.59 23.19 -30.30
N SER A 50 1.30 23.39 -30.59
CA SER A 50 0.58 24.63 -30.22
C SER A 50 0.40 24.81 -28.69
N LEU A 51 0.61 23.76 -27.91
CA LEU A 51 0.51 23.73 -26.45
C LEU A 51 1.87 23.65 -25.73
N GLU A 52 2.98 23.39 -26.43
CA GLU A 52 4.32 23.24 -25.85
C GLU A 52 4.74 24.44 -24.99
N ASP A 53 4.50 25.66 -25.46
CA ASP A 53 4.79 26.90 -24.72
C ASP A 53 3.97 27.01 -23.43
N TRP A 54 2.75 26.49 -23.44
CA TRP A 54 1.87 26.48 -22.28
C TRP A 54 2.32 25.45 -21.24
N PHE A 55 2.77 24.28 -21.67
CA PHE A 55 3.36 23.28 -20.77
C PHE A 55 4.70 23.74 -20.17
N SER A 56 5.51 24.44 -20.96
CA SER A 56 6.87 24.87 -20.58
C SER A 56 6.94 26.19 -19.82
N GLY A 57 5.86 26.99 -19.82
CA GLY A 57 5.77 28.25 -19.07
C GLY A 57 6.68 29.39 -19.56
N HIS A 58 7.20 29.32 -20.80
CA HIS A 58 8.16 30.29 -21.34
C HIS A 58 7.45 31.45 -22.06
N ASN A 59 6.78 32.33 -21.34
CA ASN A 59 6.36 33.62 -21.93
C ASN A 59 6.63 34.79 -20.97
N GLU A 60 7.84 35.35 -21.07
CA GLU A 60 8.31 36.49 -20.27
C GLU A 60 7.49 37.77 -20.51
N ASP A 61 6.77 37.89 -21.63
CA ASP A 61 5.97 39.07 -21.96
C ASP A 61 4.58 39.14 -21.29
N CYS A 62 4.16 38.11 -20.53
CA CYS A 62 2.82 38.09 -19.92
C CYS A 62 2.74 37.60 -18.46
N GLY A 63 3.85 37.38 -17.76
CA GLY A 63 3.83 37.00 -16.34
C GLY A 63 3.21 35.63 -16.03
N PHE A 64 3.15 34.72 -17.01
CA PHE A 64 2.61 33.37 -16.84
C PHE A 64 3.62 32.46 -16.13
N ARG A 65 3.22 31.86 -15.01
CA ARG A 65 3.92 30.72 -14.39
C ARG A 65 3.41 29.41 -15.03
N LYS A 66 4.19 28.32 -14.94
CA LYS A 66 3.78 26.95 -15.33
C LYS A 66 2.33 26.68 -14.86
N PRO A 67 1.44 26.12 -15.70
CA PRO A 67 0.10 25.77 -15.28
C PRO A 67 0.19 24.73 -14.16
N ALA A 68 -0.30 25.08 -12.97
CA ALA A 68 -0.56 24.13 -11.91
C ALA A 68 -1.93 23.50 -12.22
N PHE A 69 -1.94 22.21 -12.56
CA PHE A 69 -3.18 21.49 -12.79
C PHE A 69 -3.82 21.12 -11.45
N ASP A 70 -5.15 21.30 -11.35
CA ASP A 70 -5.91 20.78 -10.22
C ASP A 70 -5.89 19.25 -10.24
N VAL A 71 -5.91 18.62 -9.07
CA VAL A 71 -6.11 17.17 -8.95
C VAL A 71 -7.60 16.84 -9.16
N PRO A 72 -7.97 15.81 -9.95
CA PRO A 72 -9.37 15.52 -10.26
C PRO A 72 -10.16 14.94 -9.09
N PHE A 73 -9.50 14.36 -8.08
CA PHE A 73 -10.12 13.68 -6.94
C PHE A 73 -9.38 14.01 -5.64
N ASP A 74 -10.12 14.17 -4.56
CA ASP A 74 -9.55 14.35 -3.23
C ASP A 74 -9.20 13.00 -2.58
N LEU A 75 -8.19 12.96 -1.70
CA LEU A 75 -7.80 11.72 -1.03
C LEU A 75 -8.93 11.13 -0.18
N THR A 76 -9.72 11.99 0.46
CA THR A 76 -10.90 11.59 1.25
C THR A 76 -12.00 10.97 0.38
N GLU A 77 -12.16 11.46 -0.86
CA GLU A 77 -13.07 10.88 -1.84
C GLU A 77 -12.62 9.46 -2.23
N LEU A 78 -11.33 9.29 -2.54
CA LEU A 78 -10.75 7.99 -2.87
C LEU A 78 -10.87 6.98 -1.72
N GLN A 79 -10.67 7.43 -0.47
CA GLN A 79 -10.86 6.58 0.71
C GLN A 79 -12.32 6.16 0.89
N ASN A 80 -13.27 7.09 0.76
CA ASN A 80 -14.69 6.75 0.81
C ASN A 80 -15.08 5.76 -0.30
N PHE A 81 -14.50 5.94 -1.49
CA PHE A 81 -14.70 5.03 -2.61
C PHE A 81 -14.13 3.64 -2.33
N ASP A 82 -12.93 3.53 -1.74
CA ASP A 82 -12.35 2.25 -1.31
C ASP A 82 -13.27 1.52 -0.30
N TYR A 83 -13.80 2.24 0.70
CA TYR A 83 -14.78 1.68 1.62
C TYR A 83 -16.06 1.21 0.92
N ALA A 84 -16.57 1.97 -0.06
CA ALA A 84 -17.73 1.57 -0.83
C ALA A 84 -17.48 0.29 -1.66
N LEU A 85 -16.24 0.08 -2.10
CA LEU A 85 -15.81 -1.11 -2.83
C LEU A 85 -15.40 -2.29 -1.94
N GLU A 86 -15.55 -2.19 -0.61
CA GLU A 86 -15.23 -3.29 0.31
C GLU A 86 -16.04 -4.56 -0.05
N GLY A 87 -15.33 -5.63 -0.41
CA GLY A 87 -15.92 -6.92 -0.75
C GLY A 87 -16.27 -7.11 -2.23
N VAL A 88 -16.00 -6.13 -3.09
CA VAL A 88 -16.18 -6.25 -4.54
C VAL A 88 -15.09 -7.13 -5.14
N THR A 89 -15.50 -8.13 -5.93
CA THR A 89 -14.57 -9.06 -6.59
C THR A 89 -14.28 -8.63 -8.02
N PHE A 90 -13.24 -7.82 -8.20
CA PHE A 90 -12.71 -7.54 -9.53
C PHE A 90 -11.86 -8.72 -10.01
N GLN A 91 -12.28 -9.36 -11.11
CA GLN A 91 -11.58 -10.50 -11.72
C GLN A 91 -11.00 -10.10 -13.06
N GLN A 92 -9.72 -9.70 -13.05
CA GLN A 92 -8.91 -9.60 -14.26
C GLN A 92 -8.26 -10.97 -14.52
N LEU A 93 -8.49 -11.51 -15.72
CA LEU A 93 -8.00 -12.78 -16.21
C LEU A 93 -6.65 -12.63 -16.93
N VAL A 94 -6.44 -11.51 -17.63
CA VAL A 94 -5.23 -11.24 -18.42
C VAL A 94 -4.32 -10.28 -17.66
N ARG A 95 -3.12 -10.75 -17.29
CA ARG A 95 -2.13 -9.94 -16.57
C ARG A 95 -1.48 -8.91 -17.50
N MET A 96 -1.23 -7.71 -16.97
CA MET A 96 -0.48 -6.67 -17.67
C MET A 96 0.98 -7.12 -17.84
N PRO A 97 1.52 -7.15 -19.06
CA PRO A 97 2.89 -7.59 -19.26
C PRO A 97 3.86 -6.53 -18.72
N ASN A 98 4.89 -6.97 -18.00
CA ASN A 98 5.88 -6.06 -17.41
C ASN A 98 7.03 -5.81 -18.39
N ALA A 99 7.34 -4.54 -18.67
CA ALA A 99 8.44 -4.13 -19.55
C ALA A 99 9.82 -4.68 -19.14
N LEU A 100 10.03 -5.00 -17.86
CA LEU A 100 11.29 -5.58 -17.36
C LEU A 100 11.54 -7.04 -17.82
N TYR A 101 10.49 -7.76 -18.20
CA TYR A 101 10.57 -9.20 -18.51
C TYR A 101 10.26 -9.54 -19.97
N ALA A 102 9.76 -8.58 -20.75
CA ALA A 102 9.38 -8.79 -22.13
C ALA A 102 10.29 -8.00 -23.07
N SER A 103 10.98 -8.70 -23.96
CA SER A 103 11.60 -8.08 -25.14
C SER A 103 10.50 -7.32 -25.90
N THR A 104 10.72 -6.02 -26.15
CA THR A 104 9.85 -5.15 -26.96
C THR A 104 9.54 -5.82 -28.29
N SER A 105 8.42 -6.53 -28.35
CA SER A 105 7.97 -7.34 -29.49
C SER A 105 6.48 -7.08 -29.67
N ASP A 106 5.96 -7.23 -30.89
CA ASP A 106 4.54 -7.06 -31.20
C ASP A 106 3.60 -7.89 -30.29
N VAL A 107 4.13 -9.00 -29.74
CA VAL A 107 3.43 -9.87 -28.78
C VAL A 107 3.20 -9.17 -27.43
N PHE A 108 4.17 -8.37 -26.97
CA PHE A 108 4.06 -7.59 -25.74
C PHE A 108 2.93 -6.57 -25.84
N GLU A 109 2.94 -5.78 -26.90
CA GLU A 109 1.94 -4.74 -27.14
C GLU A 109 0.54 -5.34 -27.32
N ALA A 110 0.43 -6.45 -28.05
CA ALA A 110 -0.83 -7.19 -28.19
C ALA A 110 -1.39 -7.68 -26.83
N THR A 111 -0.51 -8.21 -25.97
CA THR A 111 -0.90 -8.69 -24.64
C THR A 111 -1.31 -7.53 -23.73
N ALA A 112 -0.64 -6.39 -23.83
CA ALA A 112 -0.96 -5.19 -23.05
C ALA A 112 -2.35 -4.62 -23.40
N TYR A 113 -2.71 -4.57 -24.68
CA TYR A 113 -4.05 -4.15 -25.10
C TYR A 113 -5.14 -5.12 -24.61
N LEU A 114 -4.90 -6.43 -24.64
CA LEU A 114 -5.83 -7.42 -24.08
C LEU A 114 -5.99 -7.27 -22.56
N ALA A 115 -4.88 -7.08 -21.85
CA ALA A 115 -4.88 -6.86 -20.41
C ALA A 115 -5.64 -5.58 -20.03
N LEU A 116 -5.49 -4.51 -20.81
CA LEU A 116 -6.20 -3.25 -20.61
C LEU A 116 -7.71 -3.40 -20.90
N GLU A 117 -8.09 -4.08 -21.99
CA GLU A 117 -9.51 -4.36 -22.27
C GLU A 117 -10.17 -5.16 -21.14
N ASP A 118 -9.50 -6.21 -20.68
CA ASP A 118 -9.97 -7.06 -19.58
C ASP A 118 -10.04 -6.29 -18.25
N PHE A 119 -9.05 -5.46 -17.94
CA PHE A 119 -9.06 -4.57 -16.77
C PHE A 119 -10.26 -3.61 -16.79
N LEU A 120 -10.50 -2.93 -17.92
CA LEU A 120 -11.64 -2.02 -18.07
C LEU A 120 -12.96 -2.77 -17.94
N HIS A 121 -13.07 -3.95 -18.55
CA HIS A 121 -14.27 -4.77 -18.47
C HIS A 121 -14.54 -5.24 -17.03
N ALA A 122 -13.52 -5.74 -16.33
CA ALA A 122 -13.61 -6.13 -14.92
C ALA A 122 -14.01 -4.95 -14.03
N GLY A 123 -13.40 -3.77 -14.23
CA GLY A 123 -13.71 -2.55 -13.51
C GLY A 123 -15.16 -2.11 -13.67
N ILE A 124 -15.63 -1.93 -14.91
CA ILE A 124 -17.02 -1.49 -15.18
C ILE A 124 -18.02 -2.51 -14.65
N LYS A 125 -17.77 -3.80 -14.85
CA LYS A 125 -18.66 -4.86 -14.38
C LYS A 125 -18.78 -4.84 -12.85
N GLY A 126 -17.64 -4.77 -12.15
CA GLY A 126 -17.62 -4.71 -10.69
C GLY A 126 -18.34 -3.46 -10.16
N LEU A 127 -18.10 -2.29 -10.77
CA LEU A 127 -18.81 -1.05 -10.42
C LEU A 127 -20.32 -1.16 -10.68
N TRP A 128 -20.71 -1.72 -11.83
CA TRP A 128 -22.10 -1.89 -12.19
C TRP A 128 -22.86 -2.76 -11.19
N GLU A 129 -22.33 -3.95 -10.90
CA GLU A 129 -22.94 -4.91 -9.97
C GLU A 129 -23.04 -4.33 -8.55
N THR A 130 -22.08 -3.49 -8.15
CA THR A 130 -22.03 -2.86 -6.83
C THR A 130 -23.04 -1.71 -6.70
N PHE A 131 -23.08 -0.79 -7.67
CA PHE A 131 -23.80 0.48 -7.53
C PHE A 131 -25.19 0.48 -8.20
N TRP A 132 -25.39 -0.27 -9.29
CA TRP A 132 -26.68 -0.40 -9.99
C TRP A 132 -27.38 -1.74 -9.71
N GLY A 133 -26.61 -2.77 -9.35
CA GLY A 133 -27.10 -4.09 -8.95
C GLY A 133 -26.97 -5.15 -10.06
N PRO A 134 -27.01 -6.44 -9.70
CA PRO A 134 -26.75 -7.55 -10.62
C PRO A 134 -27.93 -7.87 -11.56
N ASP A 135 -29.13 -7.35 -11.27
CA ASP A 135 -30.36 -7.70 -11.99
C ASP A 135 -30.47 -6.99 -13.36
N GLU A 136 -29.75 -5.88 -13.55
CA GLU A 136 -29.76 -5.11 -14.80
C GLU A 136 -28.57 -5.47 -15.70
N ALA A 137 -28.83 -5.62 -17.01
CA ALA A 137 -27.78 -5.89 -17.98
C ALA A 137 -26.88 -4.66 -18.18
N MET A 138 -25.57 -4.84 -17.97
CA MET A 138 -24.58 -3.77 -18.11
C MET A 138 -24.60 -3.14 -19.53
N PRO A 139 -24.89 -1.83 -19.64
CA PRO A 139 -25.10 -1.13 -20.92
C PRO A 139 -23.79 -0.70 -21.59
N PHE A 140 -22.65 -1.19 -21.13
CA PHE A 140 -21.33 -0.79 -21.62
C PHE A 140 -20.62 -1.92 -22.35
N SER A 141 -19.75 -1.56 -23.29
CA SER A 141 -18.83 -2.47 -24.01
C SER A 141 -17.46 -1.83 -24.13
N VAL A 142 -16.40 -2.64 -24.16
CA VAL A 142 -15.02 -2.17 -24.34
C VAL A 142 -14.55 -2.49 -25.76
N ALA A 143 -13.86 -1.56 -26.42
CA ALA A 143 -13.25 -1.78 -27.74
C ALA A 143 -12.10 -0.81 -28.04
N CYS A 144 -11.12 -1.26 -28.82
CA CYS A 144 -10.03 -0.44 -29.33
C CYS A 144 -10.44 0.52 -30.46
N ILE A 145 -9.75 1.66 -30.51
CA ILE A 145 -9.79 2.68 -31.57
C ILE A 145 -8.52 2.57 -32.40
N HIS A 146 -8.67 2.66 -33.72
CA HIS A 146 -7.55 2.66 -34.66
C HIS A 146 -7.41 4.03 -35.33
N SER A 147 -6.19 4.57 -35.42
CA SER A 147 -5.86 5.90 -35.94
C SER A 147 -6.43 6.17 -37.33
N THR A 148 -6.34 5.18 -38.23
CA THR A 148 -6.83 5.29 -39.62
C THR A 148 -8.30 4.85 -39.83
N SER A 149 -8.98 4.38 -38.79
CA SER A 149 -10.30 3.75 -38.91
C SER A 149 -11.31 4.35 -37.93
N SER A 150 -12.47 4.78 -38.44
CA SER A 150 -13.58 5.24 -37.61
C SER A 150 -14.35 4.14 -36.88
N LYS A 151 -13.93 2.88 -37.04
CA LYS A 151 -14.58 1.69 -36.49
C LYS A 151 -13.85 1.21 -35.24
N PHE A 152 -14.66 0.72 -34.30
CA PHE A 152 -14.22 0.13 -33.05
C PHE A 152 -14.17 -1.39 -33.18
N TYR A 153 -13.13 -2.01 -32.64
CA TYR A 153 -12.95 -3.45 -32.68
C TYR A 153 -12.35 -3.95 -31.35
N PRO A 154 -12.70 -5.16 -30.89
CA PRO A 154 -11.99 -5.78 -29.78
C PRO A 154 -10.50 -5.95 -30.10
N ALA A 155 -9.63 -5.92 -29.10
CA ALA A 155 -8.19 -6.08 -29.26
C ALA A 155 -7.85 -7.40 -29.98
N GLU A 156 -8.53 -8.51 -29.66
CA GLU A 156 -8.37 -9.80 -30.34
C GLU A 156 -8.52 -9.70 -31.88
N LYS A 157 -9.43 -8.84 -32.34
CA LYS A 157 -9.68 -8.62 -33.77
C LYS A 157 -8.61 -7.73 -34.40
N ALA A 158 -8.12 -6.73 -33.68
CA ALA A 158 -6.98 -5.93 -34.14
C ALA A 158 -5.72 -6.80 -34.29
N ILE A 159 -5.45 -7.65 -33.29
CA ILE A 159 -4.34 -8.61 -33.25
C ILE A 159 -4.44 -9.62 -34.40
N SER A 160 -5.57 -10.33 -34.53
CA SER A 160 -5.75 -11.33 -35.59
C SER A 160 -5.75 -10.74 -37.01
N SER A 161 -6.02 -9.44 -37.15
CA SER A 161 -5.94 -8.74 -38.44
C SER A 161 -4.57 -8.15 -38.76
N GLY A 162 -3.59 -8.25 -37.84
CA GLY A 162 -2.24 -7.69 -38.00
C GLY A 162 -2.20 -6.16 -38.02
N LYS A 163 -3.18 -5.48 -37.43
CA LYS A 163 -3.32 -4.00 -37.44
C LYS A 163 -3.06 -3.39 -36.07
N LEU A 164 -2.07 -3.91 -35.35
CA LEU A 164 -1.74 -3.45 -34.01
C LEU A 164 -1.10 -2.06 -34.02
N ASP A 165 -0.21 -1.82 -34.98
CA ASP A 165 0.58 -0.59 -35.19
C ASP A 165 -0.27 0.69 -35.41
N GLY A 166 -1.58 0.54 -35.62
CA GLY A 166 -2.50 1.66 -35.72
C GLY A 166 -3.51 1.78 -34.58
N VAL A 167 -3.44 0.95 -33.53
CA VAL A 167 -4.31 1.09 -32.36
C VAL A 167 -3.85 2.29 -31.54
N CYS A 168 -4.72 3.28 -31.37
CA CYS A 168 -4.35 4.52 -30.67
C CYS A 168 -4.88 4.58 -29.23
N ALA A 169 -5.99 3.90 -28.92
CA ALA A 169 -6.63 3.96 -27.61
C ALA A 169 -7.62 2.80 -27.40
N THR A 170 -8.01 2.54 -26.15
CA THR A 170 -9.10 1.61 -25.78
C THR A 170 -10.25 2.38 -25.16
N ALA A 171 -11.48 2.19 -25.65
CA ALA A 171 -12.64 2.96 -25.25
C ALA A 171 -13.68 2.11 -24.52
N VAL A 172 -14.29 2.71 -23.51
CA VAL A 172 -15.56 2.25 -22.93
C VAL A 172 -16.69 2.94 -23.68
N LEU A 173 -17.60 2.16 -24.24
CA LEU A 173 -18.68 2.62 -25.11
C LEU A 173 -20.04 2.30 -24.51
N LEU A 174 -20.99 3.23 -24.64
CA LEU A 174 -22.40 2.95 -24.40
C LEU A 174 -22.96 2.07 -25.52
N LYS A 175 -23.53 0.91 -25.17
CA LYS A 175 -24.17 -0.02 -26.11
C LYS A 175 -25.40 0.65 -26.72
N ASN A 176 -25.47 0.64 -28.05
CA ASN A 176 -26.65 1.09 -28.78
C ASN A 176 -27.35 -0.13 -29.42
N LEU A 177 -28.55 -0.47 -28.95
CA LEU A 177 -29.34 -1.60 -29.45
C LEU A 177 -29.66 -1.51 -30.96
N LYS A 178 -29.59 -0.31 -31.55
CA LYS A 178 -29.90 -0.09 -32.98
C LYS A 178 -28.69 -0.19 -33.90
N HIS A 179 -27.47 -0.08 -33.38
CA HIS A 179 -26.24 -0.10 -34.17
C HIS A 179 -25.13 -0.82 -33.41
N SER A 180 -24.72 -1.99 -33.90
CA SER A 180 -23.64 -2.78 -33.32
C SER A 180 -22.23 -2.18 -33.48
N GLN A 181 -22.10 -1.11 -34.26
CA GLN A 181 -20.83 -0.41 -34.47
C GLN A 181 -20.74 0.80 -33.54
N GLY A 182 -19.70 0.81 -32.70
CA GLY A 182 -19.39 1.94 -31.82
C GLY A 182 -19.23 3.25 -32.58
N ARG A 183 -19.49 4.37 -31.91
CA ARG A 183 -19.31 5.73 -32.43
C ARG A 183 -18.58 6.60 -31.42
N TRP A 184 -17.88 7.61 -31.90
CA TRP A 184 -17.13 8.56 -31.06
C TRP A 184 -17.99 9.28 -30.02
N ASP A 185 -19.26 9.53 -30.34
CA ASP A 185 -20.22 10.16 -29.43
C ASP A 185 -20.75 9.22 -28.34
N HIS A 186 -20.52 7.91 -28.46
CA HIS A 186 -20.86 6.91 -27.43
C HIS A 186 -19.69 6.61 -26.47
N ILE A 187 -18.51 7.22 -26.66
CA ILE A 187 -17.36 7.02 -25.77
C ILE A 187 -17.69 7.62 -24.41
N VAL A 188 -17.63 6.79 -23.37
CA VAL A 188 -17.83 7.14 -21.97
C VAL A 188 -16.49 7.54 -21.35
N VAL A 189 -15.48 6.66 -21.49
CA VAL A 189 -14.09 6.85 -21.06
C VAL A 189 -13.15 6.36 -22.15
N LEU A 190 -11.99 7.02 -22.28
CA LEU A 190 -10.93 6.61 -23.18
C LEU A 190 -9.65 6.31 -22.39
N ALA A 191 -9.00 5.18 -22.67
CA ALA A 191 -7.73 4.78 -22.09
C ALA A 191 -6.61 4.83 -23.16
N LEU A 192 -5.54 5.55 -22.86
CA LEU A 192 -4.35 5.67 -23.69
C LEU A 192 -3.24 4.80 -23.09
N LEU A 193 -2.85 3.76 -23.84
CA LEU A 193 -1.71 2.92 -23.50
C LEU A 193 -0.44 3.51 -24.13
N ARG A 194 0.44 4.10 -23.32
CA ARG A 194 1.72 4.67 -23.80
C ARG A 194 2.87 4.19 -22.92
N PRO A 195 4.08 3.99 -23.48
CA PRO A 195 5.26 3.76 -22.66
C PRO A 195 5.59 5.03 -21.87
N ASP A 196 6.13 4.85 -20.66
CA ASP A 196 6.70 5.90 -19.82
C ASP A 196 5.77 7.12 -19.64
N ILE A 197 4.57 6.86 -19.10
CA ILE A 197 3.56 7.93 -18.96
C ILE A 197 4.00 9.03 -17.99
N GLY A 198 4.86 8.73 -17.00
CA GLY A 198 5.25 9.67 -15.94
C GLY A 198 6.71 10.14 -16.02
N MET A 199 6.92 11.43 -15.79
CA MET A 199 8.23 11.98 -15.45
C MET A 199 8.29 12.33 -13.97
N VAL A 200 9.41 12.01 -13.31
CA VAL A 200 9.64 12.38 -11.90
C VAL A 200 9.76 13.89 -11.78
N SER A 201 8.82 14.54 -11.09
CA SER A 201 8.91 15.97 -10.79
C SER A 201 9.90 16.24 -9.65
N ALA A 202 10.33 17.50 -9.50
CA ALA A 202 11.21 17.93 -8.41
C ALA A 202 10.59 17.76 -7.00
N GLN A 203 9.29 17.48 -6.88
CA GLN A 203 8.56 17.26 -5.63
C GLN A 203 8.29 15.77 -5.33
N GLY A 204 8.79 14.85 -6.16
CA GLY A 204 8.63 13.41 -5.96
C GLY A 204 7.33 12.81 -6.52
N ASP A 205 6.36 13.64 -6.93
CA ASP A 205 5.15 13.18 -7.62
C ASP A 205 5.44 13.00 -9.14
N GLN A 206 4.92 11.94 -9.76
CA GLN A 206 5.04 11.73 -11.20
C GLN A 206 3.94 12.48 -11.94
N GLU A 207 4.32 13.41 -12.83
CA GLU A 207 3.42 14.12 -13.74
C GLU A 207 3.49 13.51 -15.14
N PRO A 208 2.39 13.56 -15.93
CA PRO A 208 2.44 13.06 -17.30
C PRO A 208 3.40 13.87 -18.17
N SER A 209 4.07 13.19 -19.11
CA SER A 209 4.91 13.90 -20.08
C SER A 209 4.06 14.84 -20.95
N PRO A 210 4.59 16.00 -21.39
CA PRO A 210 3.85 16.95 -22.23
C PRO A 210 3.29 16.33 -23.52
N ALA A 211 4.01 15.34 -24.09
CA ALA A 211 3.55 14.61 -25.27
C ALA A 211 2.31 13.75 -24.99
N VAL A 212 2.32 12.99 -23.89
CA VAL A 212 1.17 12.17 -23.46
C VAL A 212 -0.02 13.06 -23.07
N LEU A 213 0.24 14.18 -22.39
CA LEU A 213 -0.80 15.15 -22.03
C LEU A 213 -1.41 15.83 -23.26
N GLY A 214 -0.59 16.25 -24.24
CA GLY A 214 -1.05 16.82 -25.50
C GLY A 214 -1.93 15.85 -26.29
N GLU A 215 -1.54 14.58 -26.35
CA GLU A 215 -2.33 13.51 -26.95
C GLU A 215 -3.67 13.28 -26.22
N ALA A 216 -3.66 13.29 -24.89
CA ALA A 216 -4.88 13.17 -24.09
C ALA A 216 -5.86 14.32 -24.38
N LEU A 217 -5.36 15.56 -24.43
CA LEU A 217 -6.17 16.74 -24.75
C LEU A 217 -6.73 16.69 -26.18
N PHE A 218 -5.95 16.18 -27.14
CA PHE A 218 -6.39 15.96 -28.51
C PHE A 218 -7.60 15.00 -28.56
N PHE A 219 -7.50 13.84 -27.92
CA PHE A 219 -8.60 12.89 -27.89
C PHE A 219 -9.80 13.41 -27.10
N ALA A 220 -9.57 14.13 -26.01
CA ALA A 220 -10.62 14.78 -25.22
C ALA A 220 -11.48 15.68 -26.10
N LEU A 221 -10.86 16.62 -26.82
CA LEU A 221 -11.57 17.57 -27.67
C LEU A 221 -12.32 16.86 -28.80
N ARG A 222 -11.74 15.82 -29.41
CA ARG A 222 -12.43 15.00 -30.43
C ARG A 222 -13.69 14.33 -29.90
N VAL A 223 -13.65 13.80 -28.67
CA VAL A 223 -14.82 13.21 -28.02
C VAL A 223 -15.88 14.28 -27.77
N LEU A 224 -15.51 15.41 -27.16
CA LEU A 224 -16.44 16.52 -26.88
C LEU A 224 -17.10 17.05 -28.17
N LEU A 225 -16.32 17.29 -29.23
CA LEU A 225 -16.83 17.69 -30.54
C LEU A 225 -17.76 16.64 -31.17
N SER A 226 -17.46 15.35 -30.99
CA SER A 226 -18.33 14.28 -31.49
C SER A 226 -19.65 14.22 -30.73
N ARG A 227 -19.63 14.45 -29.40
CA ARG A 227 -20.82 14.49 -28.55
C ARG A 227 -21.73 15.68 -28.89
N SER A 228 -21.17 16.85 -29.15
CA SER A 228 -21.95 18.05 -29.55
C SER A 228 -22.64 17.89 -30.92
N LEU A 229 -22.08 17.06 -31.81
CA LEU A 229 -22.67 16.69 -33.10
C LEU A 229 -23.71 15.56 -33.00
N SER A 230 -23.84 14.91 -31.85
CA SER A 230 -24.77 13.80 -31.65
C SER A 230 -26.22 14.28 -31.67
N ARG A 231 -27.12 13.37 -32.03
CA ARG A 231 -28.58 13.57 -31.95
C ARG A 231 -29.20 12.89 -30.74
N SER A 232 -28.40 12.16 -29.95
CA SER A 232 -28.86 11.46 -28.75
C SER A 232 -29.00 12.44 -27.60
N SER A 233 -30.19 12.52 -27.00
CA SER A 233 -30.45 13.40 -25.85
C SER A 233 -29.57 13.06 -24.65
N THR A 234 -29.25 11.78 -24.44
CA THR A 234 -28.36 11.32 -23.36
C THR A 234 -26.93 11.77 -23.59
N VAL A 235 -26.47 11.80 -24.83
CA VAL A 235 -25.10 12.25 -25.17
C VAL A 235 -25.00 13.77 -25.12
N LEU A 236 -26.03 14.48 -25.61
CA LEU A 236 -26.09 15.94 -25.63
C LEU A 236 -26.13 16.57 -24.23
N ARG A 237 -26.71 15.90 -23.23
CA ARG A 237 -26.68 16.37 -21.83
C ARG A 237 -25.30 16.28 -21.18
N ASN A 238 -24.39 15.54 -21.81
CA ASN A 238 -23.10 15.12 -21.27
C ASN A 238 -21.93 15.49 -22.19
N SER A 239 -22.10 16.58 -22.95
CA SER A 239 -21.15 17.03 -23.97
C SER A 239 -19.94 17.78 -23.43
N ASP A 240 -19.93 18.12 -22.14
CA ASP A 240 -19.06 19.19 -21.64
C ASP A 240 -17.91 18.66 -20.77
N CYS A 241 -17.91 17.37 -20.41
CA CYS A 241 -16.87 16.76 -19.57
C CYS A 241 -16.48 15.38 -20.10
N VAL A 242 -15.18 15.09 -20.13
CA VAL A 242 -14.62 13.79 -20.52
C VAL A 242 -13.45 13.40 -19.60
N TYR A 243 -13.40 12.13 -19.24
CA TYR A 243 -12.29 11.52 -18.51
C TYR A 243 -11.45 10.67 -19.46
N LEU A 244 -10.13 10.86 -19.39
CA LEU A 244 -9.15 10.04 -20.08
C LEU A 244 -8.26 9.35 -19.05
N LEU A 245 -7.99 8.07 -19.29
CA LEU A 245 -7.09 7.26 -18.49
C LEU A 245 -5.75 7.20 -19.22
N LEU A 246 -4.68 7.49 -18.51
CA LEU A 246 -3.30 7.29 -18.96
C LEU A 246 -2.81 6.01 -18.32
N VAL A 247 -2.24 5.11 -19.12
CA VAL A 247 -1.84 3.77 -18.68
C VAL A 247 -0.52 3.39 -19.32
N ASP A 248 0.40 2.82 -18.54
CA ASP A 248 1.55 2.07 -19.04
C ASP A 248 1.57 0.64 -18.47
N SER A 249 2.69 -0.06 -18.57
CA SER A 249 2.84 -1.44 -18.05
C SER A 249 2.74 -1.61 -16.52
N GLN A 250 2.82 -0.53 -15.74
CA GLN A 250 2.89 -0.54 -14.27
C GLN A 250 2.06 0.57 -13.61
N PHE A 251 1.96 1.74 -14.23
CA PHE A 251 1.39 2.96 -13.69
C PHE A 251 0.14 3.39 -14.45
N GLY A 252 -0.67 4.21 -13.80
CA GLY A 252 -1.82 4.86 -14.41
C GLY A 252 -2.11 6.23 -13.80
N GLY A 253 -2.88 7.01 -14.53
CA GLY A 253 -3.33 8.34 -14.12
C GLY A 253 -4.58 8.76 -14.88
N VAL A 254 -5.13 9.92 -14.54
CA VAL A 254 -6.39 10.42 -15.07
C VAL A 254 -6.26 11.88 -15.49
N VAL A 255 -6.77 12.20 -16.68
CA VAL A 255 -6.95 13.56 -17.17
C VAL A 255 -8.44 13.83 -17.31
N LYS A 256 -8.96 14.81 -16.57
CA LYS A 256 -10.32 15.31 -16.70
C LYS A 256 -10.30 16.61 -17.50
N VAL A 257 -11.08 16.67 -18.57
CA VAL A 257 -11.26 17.87 -19.39
C VAL A 257 -12.72 18.27 -19.38
N GLU A 258 -12.99 19.49 -18.92
CA GLU A 258 -14.33 20.05 -18.83
C GLU A 258 -14.38 21.44 -19.47
N GLY A 259 -15.35 21.73 -20.34
CA GLY A 259 -15.41 23.04 -20.97
C GLY A 259 -16.60 23.24 -21.90
N ASP A 260 -17.00 24.50 -22.05
CA ASP A 260 -18.10 24.91 -22.94
C ASP A 260 -17.61 25.08 -24.38
N LEU A 261 -18.01 24.15 -25.25
CA LEU A 261 -17.67 24.18 -26.68
C LEU A 261 -18.29 25.36 -27.44
N ASN A 262 -19.28 26.07 -26.89
CA ASN A 262 -19.83 27.27 -27.53
C ASN A 262 -18.82 28.42 -27.59
N LYS A 263 -17.75 28.34 -26.79
CA LYS A 263 -16.65 29.30 -26.77
C LYS A 263 -15.48 28.92 -27.70
N LEU A 264 -15.56 27.77 -28.38
CA LEU A 264 -14.55 27.34 -29.34
C LEU A 264 -14.71 28.15 -30.64
N ASP A 265 -13.63 28.73 -31.12
CA ASP A 265 -13.61 29.34 -32.45
C ASP A 265 -13.47 28.26 -33.53
N PHE A 266 -14.29 28.35 -34.58
CA PHE A 266 -14.36 27.36 -35.65
C PHE A 266 -13.71 27.88 -36.93
N ASP A 267 -12.53 28.50 -36.83
CA ASP A 267 -11.74 28.88 -38.00
C ASP A 267 -11.15 27.63 -38.67
N LEU A 268 -11.64 27.31 -39.87
CA LEU A 268 -11.19 26.16 -40.64
C LEU A 268 -9.77 26.30 -41.19
N ASN A 269 -9.17 27.49 -41.14
CA ASN A 269 -7.79 27.73 -41.56
C ASN A 269 -6.79 27.56 -40.41
N ASN A 270 -7.25 27.63 -39.16
CA ASN A 270 -6.37 27.55 -37.99
C ASN A 270 -6.94 26.67 -36.87
N VAL A 271 -7.24 25.42 -37.22
CA VAL A 271 -7.95 24.47 -36.37
C VAL A 271 -7.19 24.14 -35.08
N TYR A 272 -5.86 24.07 -35.13
CA TYR A 272 -5.02 23.70 -33.99
C TYR A 272 -4.81 24.86 -33.01
N ASP A 273 -4.61 26.09 -33.49
CA ASP A 273 -4.49 27.24 -32.58
C ASP A 273 -5.84 27.58 -31.96
N CYS A 274 -6.95 27.47 -32.70
CA CYS A 274 -8.29 27.61 -32.13
C CYS A 274 -8.55 26.60 -31.01
N ALA A 275 -8.14 25.34 -31.22
CA ALA A 275 -8.25 24.29 -30.20
C ALA A 275 -7.34 24.59 -28.99
N ALA A 276 -6.09 24.98 -29.22
CA ALA A 276 -5.13 25.30 -28.17
C ALA A 276 -5.60 26.51 -27.32
N GLU A 277 -6.12 27.56 -27.96
CA GLU A 277 -6.66 28.73 -27.26
C GLU A 277 -7.89 28.39 -26.42
N TRP A 278 -8.77 27.53 -26.93
CA TRP A 278 -9.92 27.05 -26.15
C TRP A 278 -9.48 26.24 -24.94
N ILE A 279 -8.48 25.35 -25.08
CA ILE A 279 -7.93 24.59 -23.95
C ILE A 279 -7.36 25.55 -22.90
N LYS A 280 -6.56 26.53 -23.31
CA LYS A 280 -5.89 27.48 -22.40
C LYS A 280 -6.86 28.39 -21.66
N LYS A 281 -7.94 28.84 -22.30
CA LYS A 281 -8.82 29.93 -21.79
C LYS A 281 -10.21 29.48 -21.37
N HIS A 282 -10.68 28.35 -21.88
CA HIS A 282 -12.10 27.96 -21.79
C HIS A 282 -12.33 26.52 -21.34
N ALA A 283 -11.27 25.71 -21.22
CA ALA A 283 -11.31 24.39 -20.60
C ALA A 283 -10.74 24.43 -19.17
N ARG A 284 -11.33 23.64 -18.28
CA ARG A 284 -10.76 23.23 -17.01
C ARG A 284 -10.12 21.87 -17.19
N VAL A 285 -8.80 21.83 -17.08
CA VAL A 285 -8.00 20.61 -17.17
C VAL A 285 -7.52 20.25 -15.76
N SER A 286 -7.85 19.04 -15.33
CA SER A 286 -7.38 18.47 -14.06
C SER A 286 -6.61 17.19 -14.35
N VAL A 287 -5.49 17.00 -13.66
CA VAL A 287 -4.55 15.90 -13.91
C VAL A 287 -4.23 15.25 -12.57
N SER A 288 -4.40 13.93 -12.48
CA SER A 288 -4.01 13.19 -11.27
C SER A 288 -2.50 12.96 -11.22
N SER A 289 -2.00 12.61 -10.04
CA SER A 289 -0.71 11.93 -9.92
C SER A 289 -0.70 10.65 -10.76
N ILE A 290 0.49 10.29 -11.24
CA ILE A 290 0.71 8.98 -11.86
C ILE A 290 1.13 8.01 -10.76
N ASP A 291 0.24 7.06 -10.50
CA ASP A 291 0.36 6.12 -9.41
C ASP A 291 0.35 4.69 -9.93
N ARG A 292 0.87 3.78 -9.11
CA ARG A 292 0.98 2.39 -9.51
C ARG A 292 -0.38 1.70 -9.57
N VAL A 293 -0.64 1.02 -10.69
CA VAL A 293 -1.86 0.23 -10.93
C VAL A 293 -1.55 -1.26 -10.93
N TRP A 294 -0.47 -1.67 -11.61
CA TRP A 294 -0.04 -3.06 -11.69
C TRP A 294 1.22 -3.32 -10.86
N ASN A 295 1.22 -4.43 -10.11
CA ASN A 295 2.42 -4.91 -9.44
C ASN A 295 3.42 -5.53 -10.44
N LYS A 296 4.62 -5.92 -9.99
CA LYS A 296 5.67 -6.48 -10.86
C LYS A 296 5.24 -7.74 -11.62
N LEU A 297 4.22 -8.44 -11.12
CA LEU A 297 3.66 -9.65 -11.70
C LEU A 297 2.55 -9.37 -12.72
N GLY A 298 2.20 -8.10 -12.94
CA GLY A 298 1.15 -7.70 -13.88
C GLY A 298 -0.28 -7.79 -13.34
N ASN A 299 -0.46 -8.00 -12.03
CA ASN A 299 -1.79 -8.01 -11.43
C ASN A 299 -2.19 -6.59 -11.02
N ALA A 300 -3.43 -6.20 -11.34
CA ALA A 300 -3.98 -4.94 -10.86
C ALA A 300 -4.17 -4.96 -9.34
N ASN A 301 -3.73 -3.89 -8.68
CA ASN A 301 -3.93 -3.70 -7.24
C ASN A 301 -5.19 -2.86 -7.00
N TRP A 302 -6.36 -3.51 -6.94
CA TRP A 302 -7.67 -2.85 -6.94
C TRP A 302 -7.95 -1.84 -5.81
N GLY A 303 -7.28 -1.98 -4.66
CA GLY A 303 -7.43 -1.06 -3.52
C GLY A 303 -6.34 0.01 -3.44
N ASP A 304 -5.37 0.02 -4.36
CA ASP A 304 -4.30 1.02 -4.36
C ASP A 304 -4.74 2.32 -5.03
N ILE A 305 -4.14 3.45 -4.65
CA ILE A 305 -4.54 4.79 -5.11
C ILE A 305 -4.64 4.90 -6.63
N GLY A 306 -3.64 4.43 -7.37
CA GLY A 306 -3.64 4.54 -8.84
C GLY A 306 -4.82 3.81 -9.47
N THR A 307 -5.15 2.61 -8.97
CA THR A 307 -6.31 1.86 -9.45
C THR A 307 -7.63 2.53 -9.05
N LEU A 308 -7.71 3.05 -7.82
CA LEU A 308 -8.89 3.76 -7.34
C LEU A 308 -9.16 5.04 -8.15
N GLN A 309 -8.13 5.81 -8.51
CA GLN A 309 -8.25 6.98 -9.38
C GLN A 309 -8.83 6.60 -10.76
N VAL A 310 -8.35 5.51 -11.35
CA VAL A 310 -8.86 5.01 -12.63
C VAL A 310 -10.32 4.54 -12.50
N LEU A 311 -10.63 3.78 -11.46
CA LEU A 311 -11.98 3.27 -11.22
C LEU A 311 -12.99 4.38 -10.90
N ILE A 312 -12.62 5.38 -10.09
CA ILE A 312 -13.52 6.48 -9.76
C ILE A 312 -13.80 7.37 -10.98
N ALA A 313 -12.83 7.55 -11.87
CA ALA A 313 -13.03 8.21 -13.16
C ALA A 313 -14.03 7.45 -14.06
N ILE A 314 -13.94 6.12 -14.10
CA ILE A 314 -14.91 5.25 -14.78
C ILE A 314 -16.29 5.40 -14.13
N PHE A 315 -16.37 5.35 -12.80
CA PHE A 315 -17.61 5.49 -12.04
C PHE A 315 -18.32 6.83 -12.32
N HIS A 316 -17.62 7.95 -12.19
CA HIS A 316 -18.17 9.28 -12.49
C HIS A 316 -18.65 9.39 -13.94
N SER A 317 -17.92 8.78 -14.88
CA SER A 317 -18.33 8.73 -16.28
C SER A 317 -19.55 7.84 -16.50
N MET A 318 -19.70 6.74 -15.76
CA MET A 318 -20.91 5.91 -15.80
C MET A 318 -22.13 6.68 -15.29
N ILE A 319 -22.00 7.41 -14.17
CA ILE A 319 -23.06 8.28 -13.64
C ILE A 319 -23.48 9.32 -14.68
N GLN A 320 -22.49 9.97 -15.31
CA GLN A 320 -22.75 10.96 -16.34
C GLN A 320 -23.68 10.39 -17.43
N PHE A 321 -23.42 9.18 -17.92
CA PHE A 321 -24.17 8.60 -19.04
C PHE A 321 -25.45 7.83 -18.68
N TYR A 322 -25.47 7.13 -17.55
CA TYR A 322 -26.61 6.28 -17.16
C TYR A 322 -27.52 6.92 -16.09
N GLY A 323 -27.01 7.93 -15.37
CA GLY A 323 -27.72 8.60 -14.27
C GLY A 323 -27.28 8.06 -12.91
N ASP A 324 -27.96 8.52 -11.85
CA ASP A 324 -27.59 8.20 -10.47
C ASP A 324 -27.66 6.68 -10.18
N PRO A 325 -26.71 6.13 -9.42
CA PRO A 325 -26.72 4.74 -9.01
C PRO A 325 -27.85 4.45 -8.02
N LYS A 326 -28.23 3.18 -7.91
CA LYS A 326 -29.22 2.71 -6.95
C LYS A 326 -28.73 2.85 -5.51
N TYR A 327 -27.44 2.62 -5.30
CA TYR A 327 -26.76 2.82 -4.03
C TYR A 327 -25.75 3.94 -4.20
N SER A 328 -25.83 4.99 -3.38
CA SER A 328 -24.86 6.08 -3.46
C SER A 328 -23.52 5.67 -2.84
N LEU A 329 -22.43 6.31 -3.31
CA LEU A 329 -21.09 6.11 -2.76
C LEU A 329 -21.06 6.34 -1.24
N ASN A 330 -21.67 7.43 -0.78
CA ASN A 330 -21.69 7.79 0.64
C ASN A 330 -22.51 6.79 1.47
N GLU A 331 -23.62 6.27 0.94
CA GLU A 331 -24.43 5.26 1.65
C GLU A 331 -23.64 3.96 1.85
N LEU A 332 -23.03 3.42 0.79
CA LEU A 332 -22.23 2.20 0.89
C LEU A 332 -20.99 2.39 1.77
N ALA A 333 -20.28 3.51 1.60
CA ALA A 333 -19.14 3.85 2.45
C ALA A 333 -19.56 3.98 3.93
N THR A 334 -20.71 4.60 4.21
CA THR A 334 -21.25 4.73 5.57
C THR A 334 -21.72 3.39 6.12
N GLU A 335 -22.37 2.55 5.32
CA GLU A 335 -22.81 1.22 5.73
C GLU A 335 -21.62 0.32 6.03
N HIS A 336 -20.62 0.27 5.16
CA HIS A 336 -19.42 -0.53 5.34
C HIS A 336 -18.56 0.01 6.49
N SER A 337 -18.35 1.33 6.58
CA SER A 337 -17.66 1.94 7.72
C SER A 337 -18.45 1.78 9.02
N SER A 338 -19.78 1.84 9.00
CA SER A 338 -20.65 1.54 10.15
C SER A 338 -20.58 0.07 10.50
N ARG A 339 -20.49 -0.86 9.55
CA ARG A 339 -20.26 -2.28 9.83
C ARG A 339 -18.90 -2.50 10.49
N LEU A 340 -17.86 -1.81 10.02
CA LEU A 340 -16.54 -1.79 10.66
C LEU A 340 -16.61 -1.16 12.06
N GLN A 341 -17.34 -0.06 12.25
CA GLN A 341 -17.52 0.63 13.54
C GLN A 341 -18.45 -0.10 14.51
N SER A 342 -19.48 -0.79 14.05
CA SER A 342 -20.39 -1.65 14.81
C SER A 342 -19.64 -2.88 15.26
N ARG A 343 -18.85 -3.49 14.37
CA ARG A 343 -17.82 -4.44 14.78
C ARG A 343 -16.97 -3.80 15.89
N ARG A 344 -16.46 -2.56 15.74
CA ARG A 344 -15.54 -1.93 16.72
C ARG A 344 -16.22 -1.63 18.05
N SER A 345 -17.49 -1.26 18.05
CA SER A 345 -18.26 -0.81 19.22
C SER A 345 -18.97 -1.93 19.97
N GLU A 346 -19.50 -2.96 19.28
CA GLU A 346 -19.94 -4.20 19.92
C GLU A 346 -18.81 -4.83 20.75
N ARG A 347 -17.56 -4.59 20.33
CA ARG A 347 -16.34 -5.08 20.98
C ARG A 347 -15.85 -4.18 22.13
N HIS A 348 -16.29 -2.92 22.23
CA HIS A 348 -16.15 -2.12 23.46
C HIS A 348 -17.13 -2.54 24.57
N LEU A 349 -18.27 -3.15 24.20
CA LEU A 349 -19.26 -3.61 25.19
C LEU A 349 -18.80 -4.89 25.91
N VAL A 350 -18.03 -5.75 25.22
CA VAL A 350 -17.45 -6.97 25.79
C VAL A 350 -16.35 -6.63 26.83
N ASP A 351 -15.53 -5.62 26.57
CA ASP A 351 -14.54 -5.13 27.56
C ASP A 351 -15.17 -4.39 28.75
N ARG A 352 -16.34 -3.76 28.56
CA ARG A 352 -17.08 -3.09 29.66
C ARG A 352 -17.75 -4.05 30.64
N GLN A 353 -17.98 -5.31 30.27
CA GLN A 353 -18.48 -6.30 31.23
C GLN A 353 -17.37 -6.87 32.13
N ALA A 354 -16.09 -6.71 31.75
CA ALA A 354 -14.96 -7.18 32.56
C ALA A 354 -14.40 -6.13 33.53
N ASN A 355 -14.57 -4.82 33.28
CA ASN A 355 -14.06 -3.79 34.18
C ASN A 355 -15.04 -2.61 34.32
N GLY A 356 -15.57 -2.46 35.53
CA GLY A 356 -16.39 -1.32 35.92
C GLY A 356 -15.58 -0.02 35.97
N ASN A 357 -16.25 1.07 35.55
CA ASN A 357 -15.89 2.48 35.66
C ASN A 357 -14.71 3.00 34.83
N GLY A 358 -15.06 3.65 33.72
CA GLY A 358 -14.16 4.49 32.94
C GLY A 358 -14.88 5.19 31.79
N LEU A 359 -15.82 6.08 32.10
CA LEU A 359 -16.31 7.08 31.15
C LEU A 359 -15.17 8.05 30.84
N SER A 360 -14.72 8.18 29.59
CA SER A 360 -14.27 9.46 29.04
C SER A 360 -14.29 9.49 27.52
N ARG A 361 -14.85 10.59 27.04
CA ARG A 361 -15.18 10.92 25.66
C ARG A 361 -13.93 11.25 24.85
N TYR A 362 -13.97 10.86 23.57
CA TYR A 362 -13.34 11.58 22.47
C TYR A 362 -13.75 13.06 22.52
N GLN A 363 -12.85 13.92 22.97
CA GLN A 363 -12.86 15.33 22.62
C GLN A 363 -11.41 15.80 22.59
N GLN A 364 -11.00 16.26 21.41
CA GLN A 364 -9.81 17.06 21.19
C GLN A 364 -9.60 18.04 22.34
N ARG A 365 -8.49 17.88 23.08
CA ARG A 365 -7.82 19.00 23.73
C ARG A 365 -6.33 18.70 23.78
N SER A 366 -5.62 19.42 22.93
CA SER A 366 -4.21 19.75 23.06
C SER A 366 -3.96 20.24 24.48
N HIS A 367 -3.40 19.38 25.32
CA HIS A 367 -2.76 19.80 26.56
C HIS A 367 -1.38 19.16 26.58
N SER A 368 -0.40 19.99 26.21
CA SER A 368 1.01 19.83 26.51
C SER A 368 1.19 19.50 27.99
N PRO A 369 1.86 18.41 28.37
CA PRO A 369 2.63 18.44 29.60
C PRO A 369 3.83 19.34 29.30
N GLU A 370 3.80 20.50 29.95
CA GLU A 370 4.92 21.43 30.12
C GLU A 370 6.22 20.64 30.33
N ILE A 371 7.06 20.60 29.29
CA ILE A 371 8.43 20.09 29.37
C ILE A 371 9.17 21.11 30.23
N VAL A 372 9.38 20.78 31.50
CA VAL A 372 10.40 21.43 32.29
C VAL A 372 11.73 20.94 31.71
N GLU A 373 12.35 21.78 30.89
CA GLU A 373 13.76 21.67 30.53
C GLU A 373 14.56 21.71 31.84
N VAL A 374 14.87 20.53 32.39
CA VAL A 374 15.89 20.42 33.41
C VAL A 374 17.21 20.63 32.68
N GLN A 375 17.80 21.81 32.87
CA GLN A 375 19.14 22.14 32.42
C GLN A 375 20.10 21.01 32.76
N GLU A 376 20.72 20.43 31.73
CA GLU A 376 21.87 19.55 31.86
C GLU A 376 22.99 20.34 32.58
N GLU A 377 23.11 20.13 33.89
CA GLU A 377 24.30 20.54 34.62
C GLU A 377 25.50 19.74 34.09
N THR A 378 26.44 20.47 33.50
CA THR A 378 27.73 20.01 32.96
C THR A 378 28.32 18.86 33.76
N ALA A 379 28.24 17.65 33.18
CA ALA A 379 28.89 16.47 33.72
C ALA A 379 30.41 16.67 33.71
N VAL A 380 31.00 16.57 34.90
CA VAL A 380 32.44 16.49 35.11
C VAL A 380 32.96 15.27 34.36
N ASP A 381 34.02 15.47 33.59
CA ASP A 381 34.70 14.49 32.74
C ASP A 381 35.27 13.34 33.60
N VAL A 382 34.43 12.35 33.91
CA VAL A 382 34.83 11.08 34.55
C VAL A 382 34.96 10.05 33.45
N LYS A 383 36.20 9.60 33.19
CA LYS A 383 36.50 8.54 32.23
C LYS A 383 35.62 7.31 32.52
N PRO A 384 34.81 6.82 31.55
CA PRO A 384 34.05 5.59 31.75
C PRO A 384 35.04 4.43 31.92
N GLN A 385 34.99 3.78 33.09
CA GLN A 385 35.70 2.51 33.30
C GLN A 385 35.05 1.43 32.43
N GLU A 386 35.88 0.69 31.70
CA GLU A 386 35.56 -0.19 30.58
C GLU A 386 34.34 -1.11 30.83
N ILE A 387 33.34 -0.99 29.94
CA ILE A 387 32.30 -2.02 29.73
C ILE A 387 33.02 -3.34 29.45
N LEU A 388 32.68 -4.39 30.20
CA LEU A 388 33.24 -5.73 30.05
C LEU A 388 32.87 -6.35 28.70
N LYS A 389 33.65 -6.08 27.65
CA LYS A 389 33.54 -6.80 26.37
C LYS A 389 34.31 -8.11 26.48
N LEU A 390 33.61 -9.23 26.34
CA LEU A 390 34.25 -10.54 26.27
C LEU A 390 34.99 -10.69 24.94
N GLU A 391 36.26 -11.06 25.01
CA GLU A 391 37.08 -11.32 23.83
C GLU A 391 36.80 -12.70 23.24
N ILE A 392 36.88 -12.80 21.91
CA ILE A 392 36.80 -14.08 21.20
C ILE A 392 37.92 -15.00 21.68
N GLY A 393 37.57 -16.23 22.02
CA GLY A 393 38.47 -17.23 22.59
C GLY A 393 38.51 -17.28 24.12
N SER A 394 37.96 -16.28 24.81
CA SER A 394 37.87 -16.29 26.28
C SER A 394 36.87 -17.33 26.79
N VAL A 395 37.10 -17.85 28.01
CA VAL A 395 36.20 -18.81 28.68
C VAL A 395 35.52 -18.13 29.85
N VAL A 396 34.18 -18.13 29.83
CA VAL A 396 33.34 -17.63 30.90
C VAL A 396 32.84 -18.80 31.73
N LEU A 397 33.11 -18.75 33.03
CA LEU A 397 32.58 -19.70 34.00
C LEU A 397 31.28 -19.18 34.57
N MET A 398 30.23 -19.99 34.51
CA MET A 398 28.91 -19.67 35.03
C MET A 398 28.55 -20.64 36.15
N ASP A 399 28.17 -20.09 37.29
CA ASP A 399 27.56 -20.80 38.42
C ASP A 399 26.05 -20.86 38.20
N ASP A 400 25.51 -22.06 38.08
CA ASP A 400 24.07 -22.31 38.23
C ASP A 400 23.77 -22.93 39.61
N ALA A 401 22.49 -23.08 39.97
CA ALA A 401 22.11 -23.56 41.32
C ALA A 401 22.56 -25.01 41.63
N TYR A 402 23.10 -25.75 40.65
CA TYR A 402 23.41 -27.17 40.75
C TYR A 402 24.84 -27.53 40.28
N SER A 403 25.48 -26.69 39.47
CA SER A 403 26.74 -26.99 38.77
C SER A 403 27.45 -25.73 38.25
N GLN A 404 28.77 -25.82 38.10
CA GLN A 404 29.57 -24.85 37.36
C GLN A 404 29.75 -25.31 35.92
N LYS A 405 29.47 -24.43 34.96
CA LYS A 405 29.59 -24.70 33.52
C LYS A 405 30.48 -23.66 32.86
N GLY A 406 31.37 -24.09 31.98
CA GLY A 406 32.25 -23.22 31.19
C GLY A 406 31.75 -23.02 29.76
N PHE A 407 31.81 -21.79 29.26
CA PHE A 407 31.48 -21.43 27.88
C PHE A 407 32.62 -20.66 27.23
N GLN A 408 33.14 -21.16 26.12
CA GLN A 408 34.13 -20.46 25.30
C GLN A 408 33.44 -19.56 24.28
N ILE A 409 33.87 -18.30 24.17
CA ILE A 409 33.31 -17.31 23.24
C ILE A 409 33.91 -17.54 21.84
N ASN A 410 33.04 -17.77 20.86
CA ASN A 410 33.43 -18.02 19.47
C ASN A 410 33.36 -16.76 18.61
N ASP A 411 32.30 -15.96 18.79
CA ASP A 411 32.01 -14.79 17.95
C ASP A 411 31.05 -13.81 18.66
N ILE A 412 30.97 -12.58 18.14
CA ILE A 412 30.05 -11.52 18.60
C ILE A 412 28.97 -11.33 17.51
N LEU A 413 27.73 -11.71 17.79
CA LEU A 413 26.64 -11.73 16.80
C LEU A 413 26.00 -10.35 16.58
N THR A 414 25.89 -9.56 17.65
CA THR A 414 25.36 -8.19 17.62
C THR A 414 26.10 -7.31 18.62
N ASP A 415 26.46 -6.11 18.18
CA ASP A 415 26.88 -5.00 19.06
C ASP A 415 25.69 -4.29 19.72
N SER A 416 24.57 -5.01 19.91
CA SER A 416 23.42 -4.52 20.67
C SER A 416 23.81 -4.30 22.14
N ASP A 417 23.02 -3.53 22.87
CA ASP A 417 23.16 -3.39 24.32
C ASP A 417 22.00 -4.15 25.00
N PRO A 418 22.23 -5.36 25.57
CA PRO A 418 23.51 -6.05 25.76
C PRO A 418 24.01 -6.81 24.51
N PRO A 419 25.33 -7.04 24.40
CA PRO A 419 25.92 -7.78 23.29
C PRO A 419 25.54 -9.26 23.36
N ILE A 420 25.31 -9.86 22.19
CA ILE A 420 24.97 -11.28 22.06
C ILE A 420 26.18 -12.04 21.54
N TYR A 421 26.63 -13.03 22.30
CA TYR A 421 27.80 -13.84 21.94
C TYR A 421 27.40 -15.23 21.44
N SER A 422 28.12 -15.74 20.45
CA SER A 422 28.12 -17.16 20.09
C SER A 422 29.12 -17.88 20.98
N SER A 423 28.71 -18.95 21.66
CA SER A 423 29.58 -19.70 22.57
C SER A 423 29.46 -21.21 22.42
N THR A 424 30.53 -21.93 22.77
CA THR A 424 30.57 -23.38 22.86
C THR A 424 30.76 -23.80 24.32
N PRO A 425 29.99 -24.77 24.84
CA PRO A 425 30.23 -25.28 26.18
C PRO A 425 31.54 -26.10 26.18
N VAL A 426 32.37 -25.91 27.21
CA VAL A 426 33.66 -26.61 27.34
C VAL A 426 33.46 -28.13 27.44
N GLU A 427 32.35 -28.57 28.02
CA GLU A 427 31.99 -29.98 28.20
C GLU A 427 31.48 -30.66 26.91
N GLU A 428 30.87 -29.90 25.99
CA GLU A 428 30.25 -30.42 24.76
C GLU A 428 30.65 -29.56 23.54
N PRO A 429 31.92 -29.65 23.07
CA PRO A 429 32.46 -28.74 22.06
C PRO A 429 31.77 -28.82 20.69
N THR A 430 30.91 -29.82 20.48
CA THR A 430 30.13 -29.98 19.24
C THR A 430 28.86 -29.12 19.18
N LYS A 431 28.46 -28.48 20.29
CA LYS A 431 27.25 -27.65 20.35
C LYS A 431 27.60 -26.17 20.43
N THR A 432 26.71 -25.34 19.90
CA THR A 432 26.86 -23.87 19.93
C THR A 432 25.59 -23.25 20.50
N TYR A 433 25.76 -22.23 21.34
CA TYR A 433 24.68 -21.53 22.04
C TYR A 433 24.82 -20.01 21.91
N LEU A 434 23.71 -19.32 22.13
CA LEU A 434 23.70 -17.87 22.31
C LEU A 434 23.89 -17.56 23.79
N LEU A 435 24.86 -16.70 24.10
CA LEU A 435 25.19 -16.25 25.43
C LEU A 435 24.87 -14.76 25.56
N TYR A 436 23.98 -14.44 26.49
CA TYR A 436 23.66 -13.08 26.89
C TYR A 436 24.33 -12.79 28.24
N VAL A 437 25.05 -11.68 28.30
CA VAL A 437 25.78 -11.26 29.49
C VAL A 437 25.31 -9.87 29.86
N GLY A 438 24.72 -9.73 31.05
CA GLY A 438 24.30 -8.42 31.56
C GLY A 438 25.46 -7.67 32.22
N SER A 439 25.17 -6.53 32.85
CA SER A 439 26.18 -5.79 33.64
C SER A 439 26.25 -6.32 35.09
N SER A 440 27.30 -5.96 35.82
CA SER A 440 27.48 -6.42 37.20
C SER A 440 26.66 -5.61 38.21
N PRO A 441 26.04 -6.24 39.23
CA PRO A 441 25.29 -5.52 40.27
C PRO A 441 26.14 -4.50 41.07
N SER A 442 27.46 -4.66 41.12
CA SER A 442 28.35 -3.71 41.82
C SER A 442 28.65 -2.44 41.02
N HIS A 443 28.19 -2.35 39.76
CA HIS A 443 28.35 -1.19 38.87
C HIS A 443 27.04 -0.38 38.74
N LEU A 444 26.07 -0.58 39.65
CA LEU A 444 24.73 0.02 39.58
C LEU A 444 24.63 1.51 40.03
N GLU A 445 25.72 2.29 40.03
CA GLU A 445 25.70 3.76 40.25
C GLU A 445 26.55 4.48 39.19
N PRO A 446 26.15 5.66 38.67
CA PRO A 446 24.86 6.10 38.13
C PRO A 446 24.88 6.11 36.57
N ALA A 447 25.54 5.14 35.93
CA ALA A 447 25.40 4.95 34.47
C ALA A 447 24.09 4.21 34.20
N TRP A 448 23.04 4.95 33.84
CA TRP A 448 21.70 4.39 33.55
C TRP A 448 21.72 3.31 32.46
N GLU A 449 22.71 3.35 31.56
CA GLU A 449 22.92 2.36 30.50
C GLU A 449 23.25 0.96 31.05
N ASP A 450 24.11 0.86 32.08
CA ASP A 450 24.51 -0.43 32.67
C ASP A 450 23.37 -1.14 33.42
N MET A 451 22.41 -0.38 33.96
CA MET A 451 21.20 -0.98 34.55
C MET A 451 20.31 -1.65 33.50
N ASN A 452 20.30 -1.13 32.27
CA ASN A 452 19.45 -1.62 31.19
C ASN A 452 19.84 -3.05 30.79
N SER A 453 21.13 -3.30 30.58
CA SER A 453 21.64 -4.62 30.20
C SER A 453 21.50 -5.69 31.29
N TRP A 454 21.74 -5.35 32.56
CA TRP A 454 21.44 -6.25 33.68
C TRP A 454 19.95 -6.61 33.73
N TYR A 455 19.08 -5.60 33.64
CA TYR A 455 17.63 -5.77 33.71
C TYR A 455 17.12 -6.60 32.54
N GLN A 456 17.57 -6.34 31.31
CA GLN A 456 17.15 -7.05 30.11
C GLN A 456 17.46 -8.55 30.18
N VAL A 457 18.68 -8.95 30.58
CA VAL A 457 19.05 -10.38 30.68
C VAL A 457 18.23 -11.10 31.75
N GLN A 458 18.02 -10.46 32.91
CA GLN A 458 17.16 -10.99 33.97
C GLN A 458 15.71 -11.14 33.51
N ARG A 459 15.19 -10.13 32.83
CA ARG A 459 13.80 -10.13 32.36
C ARG A 459 13.59 -11.16 31.26
N GLN A 460 14.53 -11.29 30.32
CA GLN A 460 14.52 -12.34 29.30
C GLN A 460 14.54 -13.73 29.95
N THR A 461 15.37 -13.93 30.98
CA THR A 461 15.41 -15.17 31.77
C THR A 461 14.04 -15.46 32.40
N LYS A 462 13.40 -14.46 33.01
CA LYS A 462 12.05 -14.57 33.59
C LYS A 462 11.01 -14.96 32.54
N VAL A 463 11.00 -14.29 31.38
CA VAL A 463 10.05 -14.54 30.29
C VAL A 463 10.21 -15.96 29.75
N LEU A 464 11.42 -16.39 29.41
CA LEU A 464 11.66 -17.75 28.90
C LEU A 464 11.33 -18.84 29.93
N THR A 465 11.59 -18.57 31.22
CA THR A 465 11.18 -19.46 32.30
C THR A 465 9.65 -19.57 32.39
N LEU A 466 8.94 -18.44 32.29
CA LEU A 466 7.48 -18.41 32.28
C LEU A 466 6.90 -19.16 31.08
N MET A 467 7.46 -18.96 29.89
CA MET A 467 7.07 -19.68 28.67
C MET A 467 7.21 -21.20 28.86
N LYS A 468 8.35 -21.63 29.43
CA LYS A 468 8.61 -23.05 29.75
C LYS A 468 7.62 -23.59 30.78
N GLN A 469 7.31 -22.83 31.84
CA GLN A 469 6.34 -23.21 32.87
C GLN A 469 4.92 -23.31 32.33
N ARG A 470 4.54 -22.45 31.38
CA ARG A 470 3.24 -22.47 30.70
C ARG A 470 3.16 -23.48 29.55
N GLY A 471 4.22 -24.26 29.33
CA GLY A 471 4.24 -25.30 28.30
C GLY A 471 4.27 -24.76 26.87
N ILE A 472 4.72 -23.52 26.65
CA ILE A 472 4.85 -22.96 25.31
C ILE A 472 6.06 -23.64 24.65
N SER A 473 5.78 -24.52 23.68
CA SER A 473 6.79 -25.14 22.84
C SER A 473 6.61 -24.70 21.39
N SER A 474 7.52 -23.88 20.90
CA SER A 474 7.59 -23.48 19.49
C SER A 474 9.04 -23.51 19.05
N ARG A 475 9.32 -24.09 17.88
CA ARG A 475 10.66 -24.08 17.30
C ARG A 475 11.13 -22.67 16.88
N TYR A 476 10.22 -21.71 16.89
CA TYR A 476 10.45 -20.32 16.48
C TYR A 476 10.68 -19.39 17.69
N ILE A 477 10.68 -19.94 18.91
CA ILE A 477 11.02 -19.25 20.16
C ILE A 477 12.30 -19.90 20.71
N PRO A 478 13.27 -19.11 21.21
CA PRO A 478 14.50 -19.65 21.76
C PRO A 478 14.23 -20.48 23.02
N GLN A 479 14.93 -21.60 23.15
CA GLN A 479 14.91 -22.44 24.33
C GLN A 479 16.01 -22.02 25.30
N MET A 480 15.64 -21.79 26.56
CA MET A 480 16.61 -21.59 27.64
C MET A 480 17.33 -22.90 27.95
N VAL A 481 18.66 -22.90 27.76
CA VAL A 481 19.55 -24.04 28.04
C VAL A 481 20.04 -23.97 29.47
N SER A 482 20.52 -22.79 29.89
CA SER A 482 21.04 -22.56 31.23
C SER A 482 20.93 -21.07 31.58
N SER A 483 20.88 -20.76 32.87
CA SER A 483 20.91 -19.38 33.38
C SER A 483 21.62 -19.38 34.72
N GLY A 484 22.45 -18.38 34.98
CA GLY A 484 23.29 -18.35 36.17
C GLY A 484 24.02 -17.03 36.35
N ARG A 485 25.10 -17.08 37.13
CA ARG A 485 25.96 -15.92 37.40
C ARG A 485 27.39 -16.21 36.97
N ALA A 486 28.06 -15.22 36.40
CA ALA A 486 29.46 -15.32 36.05
C ALA A 486 30.36 -15.40 37.31
N ILE A 487 31.46 -16.15 37.18
CA ILE A 487 32.52 -16.30 38.18
C ILE A 487 33.84 -15.85 37.55
N HIS A 488 34.66 -15.13 38.31
CA HIS A 488 35.99 -14.73 37.86
C HIS A 488 37.02 -15.85 38.08
N PRO A 489 38.10 -15.92 37.27
CA PRO A 489 39.21 -16.82 37.54
C PRO A 489 39.89 -16.50 38.89
N GLY A 490 40.27 -17.54 39.66
CA GLY A 490 41.00 -17.41 40.92
C GLY A 490 40.15 -17.53 42.20
N PRO A 491 40.77 -17.47 43.40
CA PRO A 491 40.06 -17.58 44.67
C PRO A 491 39.12 -16.39 44.88
N CYS A 492 37.82 -16.67 44.96
CA CYS A 492 36.80 -15.66 45.17
C CYS A 492 36.63 -15.38 46.66
N ASN A 493 36.79 -14.12 47.08
CA ASN A 493 36.62 -13.69 48.48
C ASN A 493 35.14 -13.62 48.92
N LYS A 494 34.22 -14.38 48.30
CA LYS A 494 32.81 -14.40 48.70
C LYS A 494 32.68 -15.03 50.09
N PRO A 495 32.23 -14.28 51.12
CA PRO A 495 32.20 -14.79 52.49
C PRO A 495 31.06 -15.79 52.75
N ASN A 496 30.05 -15.91 51.86
CA ASN A 496 28.93 -16.87 51.87
C ASN A 496 28.19 -16.86 50.50
N SER A 497 27.20 -17.75 50.27
CA SER A 497 26.37 -17.81 49.05
C SER A 497 25.55 -16.53 48.74
N SER A 498 25.46 -15.61 49.71
CA SER A 498 24.79 -14.31 49.59
C SER A 498 25.74 -13.10 49.63
N GLY A 499 27.06 -13.30 49.71
CA GLY A 499 28.04 -12.20 49.74
C GLY A 499 28.43 -11.71 48.34
N SER A 500 28.71 -10.41 48.19
CA SER A 500 29.25 -9.83 46.95
C SER A 500 30.77 -9.85 46.94
N CYS A 501 31.38 -10.45 45.91
CA CYS A 501 32.78 -10.20 45.58
C CYS A 501 32.84 -8.90 44.76
N GLY A 502 33.82 -8.03 45.04
CA GLY A 502 33.99 -6.76 44.32
C GLY A 502 34.57 -6.90 42.91
N HIS A 503 34.73 -8.12 42.38
CA HIS A 503 35.22 -8.32 41.02
C HIS A 503 34.09 -8.09 40.00
N PRO A 504 34.31 -7.31 38.92
CA PRO A 504 33.30 -6.99 37.91
C PRO A 504 32.59 -8.20 37.31
N TRP A 505 33.30 -9.30 37.03
CA TRP A 505 32.67 -10.56 36.58
C TRP A 505 31.79 -11.25 37.63
N CYS A 506 32.05 -11.05 38.91
CA CYS A 506 31.38 -11.85 39.93
C CYS A 506 29.94 -11.38 40.12
N SER A 507 28.98 -12.28 39.93
CA SER A 507 27.54 -12.02 40.12
C SER A 507 26.84 -11.35 38.93
N THR A 508 27.53 -11.16 37.82
CA THR A 508 26.96 -10.74 36.53
C THR A 508 25.99 -11.81 35.99
N PRO A 509 24.77 -11.46 35.58
CA PRO A 509 23.81 -12.43 35.10
C PRO A 509 24.18 -12.95 33.71
N ILE A 510 24.07 -14.26 33.54
CA ILE A 510 24.29 -14.95 32.26
C ILE A 510 23.03 -15.74 31.90
N LEU A 511 22.62 -15.62 30.64
CA LEU A 511 21.59 -16.46 30.04
C LEU A 511 22.14 -17.16 28.79
N VAL A 512 21.92 -18.48 28.71
CA VAL A 512 22.33 -19.31 27.58
C VAL A 512 21.09 -19.86 26.88
N THR A 513 20.98 -19.65 25.58
CA THR A 513 19.85 -20.13 24.77
C THR A 513 20.28 -20.85 23.50
N SER A 514 19.34 -21.59 22.92
CA SER A 514 19.45 -22.27 21.63
C SER A 514 18.19 -21.99 20.82
N PRO A 515 18.23 -21.94 19.47
CA PRO A 515 19.37 -22.15 18.57
C PRO A 515 20.24 -20.90 18.33
N VAL A 516 21.36 -21.09 17.61
CA VAL A 516 22.25 -20.02 17.10
C VAL A 516 22.00 -19.83 15.60
N GLY A 517 22.03 -18.58 15.14
CA GLY A 517 21.80 -18.22 13.75
C GLY A 517 22.32 -16.82 13.41
N GLU A 518 22.20 -16.44 12.13
CA GLU A 518 22.60 -15.13 11.62
C GLU A 518 21.42 -14.14 11.72
N THR A 519 21.64 -12.90 12.16
CA THR A 519 20.54 -11.91 12.27
C THR A 519 20.03 -11.46 10.91
N ILE A 520 18.77 -11.02 10.84
CA ILE A 520 18.22 -10.42 9.62
C ILE A 520 19.01 -9.16 9.23
N SER A 521 19.47 -8.37 10.21
CA SER A 521 20.33 -7.21 9.96
C SER A 521 21.59 -7.58 9.15
N ASN A 522 22.25 -8.68 9.50
CA ASN A 522 23.42 -9.17 8.76
C ASN A 522 23.05 -9.75 7.39
N LEU A 523 21.94 -10.48 7.29
CA LEU A 523 21.45 -11.00 5.99
C LEU A 523 21.16 -9.87 5.00
N ILE A 524 20.54 -8.78 5.46
CA ILE A 524 20.26 -7.61 4.62
C ILE A 524 21.58 -6.97 4.16
N ARG A 525 22.53 -6.76 5.09
CA ARG A 525 23.85 -6.19 4.76
C ARG A 525 24.60 -7.02 3.72
N ASN A 526 24.43 -8.34 3.78
CA ASN A 526 25.04 -9.29 2.86
C ASN A 526 24.23 -9.51 1.56
N GLY A 527 23.06 -8.88 1.41
CA GLY A 527 22.20 -9.03 0.24
C GLY A 527 21.53 -10.41 0.12
N LEU A 528 21.38 -11.14 1.24
CA LEU A 528 20.88 -12.52 1.30
C LEU A 528 19.42 -12.63 1.76
N PHE A 529 18.71 -11.52 1.89
CA PHE A 529 17.30 -11.49 2.29
C PHE A 529 16.39 -11.28 1.08
N GLY A 530 15.92 -12.37 0.48
CA GLY A 530 15.07 -12.37 -0.70
C GLY A 530 13.57 -12.56 -0.40
N VAL A 531 12.79 -12.85 -1.45
CA VAL A 531 11.34 -13.08 -1.38
C VAL A 531 11.00 -14.29 -0.51
N GLU A 532 11.73 -15.39 -0.69
CA GLU A 532 11.56 -16.62 0.09
C GLU A 532 11.87 -16.41 1.58
N GLU A 533 12.97 -15.71 1.87
CA GLU A 533 13.32 -15.33 3.24
C GLU A 533 12.25 -14.45 3.87
N ALA A 534 11.68 -13.49 3.14
CA ALA A 534 10.63 -12.62 3.66
C ALA A 534 9.34 -13.39 4.02
N LEU A 535 8.89 -14.31 3.15
CA LEU A 535 7.72 -15.15 3.40
C LEU A 535 7.91 -16.08 4.60
N ARG A 536 9.08 -16.74 4.67
CA ARG A 536 9.41 -17.62 5.81
C ARG A 536 9.58 -16.84 7.10
N CYS A 537 10.25 -15.69 7.05
CA CYS A 537 10.38 -14.80 8.21
C CYS A 537 9.01 -14.39 8.72
N CYS A 538 8.10 -13.99 7.84
CA CYS A 538 6.73 -13.64 8.21
C CYS A 538 6.04 -14.83 8.91
N HIS A 539 6.05 -16.01 8.30
CA HIS A 539 5.44 -17.22 8.87
C HIS A 539 6.02 -17.61 10.23
N ASP A 540 7.34 -17.64 10.35
CA ASP A 540 8.05 -18.15 11.52
C ASP A 540 7.93 -17.16 12.70
N CYS A 541 8.09 -15.85 12.45
CA CYS A 541 7.83 -14.83 13.46
C CYS A 541 6.36 -14.82 13.89
N LEU A 542 5.42 -14.91 12.94
CA LEU A 542 3.99 -14.97 13.27
C LEU A 542 3.65 -16.22 14.09
N SER A 543 4.33 -17.34 13.86
CA SER A 543 4.19 -18.57 14.63
C SER A 543 4.72 -18.41 16.06
N ALA A 544 5.84 -17.69 16.25
CA ALA A 544 6.36 -17.34 17.56
C ALA A 544 5.37 -16.44 18.33
N LEU A 545 4.83 -15.42 17.66
CA LEU A 545 3.86 -14.48 18.25
C LEU A 545 2.55 -15.18 18.61
N ALA A 546 2.03 -16.07 17.77
CA ALA A 546 0.84 -16.85 18.08
C ALA A 546 1.03 -17.71 19.35
N ALA A 547 2.19 -18.36 19.46
CA ALA A 547 2.52 -19.19 20.61
C ALA A 547 2.67 -18.35 21.89
N SER A 548 3.33 -17.19 21.84
CA SER A 548 3.48 -16.31 23.01
C SER A 548 2.17 -15.64 23.41
N ALA A 549 1.37 -15.21 22.43
CA ALA A 549 0.08 -14.56 22.64
C ALA A 549 -0.93 -15.48 23.34
N SER A 550 -0.87 -16.80 23.07
CA SER A 550 -1.70 -17.80 23.78
C SER A 550 -1.47 -17.81 25.30
N ALA A 551 -0.31 -17.33 25.75
CA ALA A 551 0.05 -17.14 27.14
C ALA A 551 0.01 -15.67 27.58
N GLY A 552 -0.59 -14.77 26.81
CA GLY A 552 -0.66 -13.34 27.14
C GLY A 552 0.69 -12.62 27.13
N ILE A 553 1.69 -13.17 26.44
CA ILE A 553 3.03 -12.57 26.32
C ILE A 553 3.15 -11.89 24.96
N ARG A 554 3.47 -10.59 24.98
CA ARG A 554 3.70 -9.78 23.76
C ARG A 554 5.17 -9.41 23.66
N HIS A 555 5.73 -9.39 22.46
CA HIS A 555 7.17 -9.22 22.24
C HIS A 555 7.64 -7.79 22.51
N GLY A 556 7.00 -6.80 21.88
CA GLY A 556 7.24 -5.37 22.16
C GLY A 556 8.52 -4.75 21.58
N ASP A 557 9.42 -5.54 21.00
CA ASP A 557 10.64 -5.05 20.33
C ASP A 557 11.01 -5.87 19.08
N ILE A 558 10.12 -5.93 18.08
CA ILE A 558 10.36 -6.70 16.84
C ILE A 558 11.15 -5.84 15.86
N ARG A 559 12.38 -6.25 15.57
CA ARG A 559 13.34 -5.54 14.69
C ARG A 559 14.34 -6.53 14.07
N PRO A 560 15.05 -6.17 12.98
CA PRO A 560 15.97 -7.07 12.28
C PRO A 560 17.07 -7.72 13.15
N GLU A 561 17.47 -7.07 14.24
CA GLU A 561 18.47 -7.55 15.20
C GLU A 561 17.91 -8.63 16.12
N ASN A 562 16.59 -8.64 16.34
CA ASN A 562 15.89 -9.57 17.22
C ASN A 562 15.31 -10.78 16.48
N VAL A 563 15.75 -11.03 15.25
CA VAL A 563 15.35 -12.22 14.47
C VAL A 563 16.59 -12.87 13.87
N ILE A 564 16.77 -14.17 14.12
CA ILE A 564 17.88 -14.95 13.59
C ILE A 564 17.41 -16.01 12.60
N ARG A 565 18.17 -16.23 11.54
CA ARG A 565 18.02 -17.33 10.59
C ARG A 565 18.91 -18.50 11.01
N VAL A 566 18.29 -19.65 11.23
CA VAL A 566 18.97 -20.88 11.63
C VAL A 566 19.03 -21.82 10.45
N SER A 567 20.25 -22.16 10.02
CA SER A 567 20.50 -23.00 8.84
C SER A 567 21.05 -24.39 9.20
N ASN A 568 21.41 -24.64 10.46
CA ASN A 568 22.22 -25.80 10.82
C ASN A 568 21.35 -27.06 11.03
N GLY A 569 21.55 -28.09 10.20
CA GLY A 569 20.95 -29.43 10.35
C GLY A 569 19.51 -29.61 9.86
N SER A 570 18.84 -28.57 9.38
CA SER A 570 17.49 -28.66 8.79
C SER A 570 17.54 -28.56 7.26
N ARG A 571 16.68 -29.34 6.58
CA ARG A 571 16.53 -29.32 5.10
C ARG A 571 16.22 -27.90 4.56
N HIS A 572 15.57 -27.07 5.39
CA HIS A 572 15.26 -25.68 5.09
C HIS A 572 15.62 -24.78 6.30
N PRO A 573 16.19 -23.59 6.06
CA PRO A 573 16.42 -22.61 7.11
C PRO A 573 15.08 -22.07 7.65
N TYR A 574 15.06 -21.72 8.93
CA TYR A 574 13.91 -21.15 9.62
C TYR A 574 14.33 -19.96 10.47
N PHE A 575 13.38 -19.09 10.82
CA PHE A 575 13.64 -17.91 11.62
C PHE A 575 13.20 -18.08 13.07
N VAL A 576 13.94 -17.50 14.01
CA VAL A 576 13.63 -17.54 15.44
C VAL A 576 13.60 -16.11 15.97
N LEU A 577 12.51 -15.78 16.66
CA LEU A 577 12.32 -14.48 17.31
C LEU A 577 13.04 -14.49 18.68
N ILE A 578 14.09 -13.71 18.82
CA ILE A 578 14.90 -13.54 20.04
C ILE A 578 14.65 -12.13 20.64
N GLY A 579 15.32 -11.77 21.74
CA GLY A 579 15.19 -10.42 22.31
C GLY A 579 13.98 -10.22 23.24
N TRP A 580 13.52 -11.29 23.90
CA TRP A 580 12.36 -11.26 24.81
C TRP A 580 12.58 -10.45 26.11
N GLY A 581 13.71 -9.76 26.28
CA GLY A 581 13.99 -8.86 27.41
C GLY A 581 13.00 -7.69 27.52
N HIS A 582 12.31 -7.33 26.43
CA HIS A 582 11.32 -6.24 26.42
C HIS A 582 9.86 -6.72 26.38
N ALA A 583 9.62 -8.03 26.53
CA ALA A 583 8.29 -8.61 26.45
C ALA A 583 7.31 -8.10 27.52
N ILE A 584 6.07 -7.80 27.13
CA ILE A 584 5.02 -7.31 28.04
C ILE A 584 4.31 -8.51 28.65
N LEU A 585 4.37 -8.62 29.98
CA LEU A 585 3.70 -9.66 30.78
C LEU A 585 2.53 -9.08 31.58
N GLU A 586 2.66 -7.85 32.05
CA GLU A 586 1.72 -7.16 32.94
C GLU A 586 1.47 -5.73 32.44
N ASP A 587 0.35 -5.10 32.85
CA ASP A 587 -0.04 -3.76 32.37
C ASP A 587 0.93 -2.62 32.75
N ARG A 588 1.83 -2.87 33.72
CA ARG A 588 2.86 -1.91 34.15
C ARG A 588 4.07 -1.91 33.24
N ASP A 589 4.26 -2.99 32.48
CA ASP A 589 5.37 -3.12 31.56
C ASP A 589 5.19 -2.16 30.38
N ARG A 590 6.31 -1.59 29.92
CA ARG A 590 6.34 -0.65 28.79
C ARG A 590 7.21 -1.24 27.66
N PRO A 591 6.76 -1.16 26.40
CA PRO A 591 7.57 -1.62 25.26
C PRO A 591 8.69 -0.62 24.96
N VAL A 592 9.69 -1.08 24.19
CA VAL A 592 10.75 -0.19 23.69
C VAL A 592 10.17 0.70 22.60
N MET A 593 10.51 1.99 22.68
CA MET A 593 10.16 2.97 21.65
C MET A 593 11.26 2.99 20.59
N ASN A 594 10.92 2.47 19.41
CA ASN A 594 11.74 2.52 18.22
C ASN A 594 10.94 3.22 17.11
N LEU A 595 11.45 4.35 16.62
CA LEU A 595 10.74 5.18 15.64
C LEU A 595 10.41 4.43 14.34
N PHE A 596 11.24 3.46 13.95
CA PHE A 596 11.06 2.68 12.72
C PHE A 596 10.14 1.48 12.91
N PHE A 597 10.29 0.73 14.01
CA PHE A 597 9.65 -0.58 14.14
C PHE A 597 8.50 -0.65 15.15
N SER A 598 8.38 0.29 16.10
CA SER A 598 7.28 0.25 17.06
C SER A 598 5.94 0.51 16.37
N SER A 599 4.89 -0.19 16.84
CA SER A 599 3.52 0.02 16.37
C SER A 599 3.03 1.46 16.63
N THR A 600 2.04 1.92 15.86
CA THR A 600 1.38 3.22 16.03
C THR A 600 0.87 3.40 17.47
N PHE A 601 0.23 2.36 18.01
CA PHE A 601 -0.30 2.38 19.38
C PHE A 601 0.81 2.45 20.44
N ALA A 602 1.96 1.80 20.19
CA ALA A 602 3.12 1.89 21.07
C ALA A 602 3.67 3.32 21.13
N LEU A 603 3.80 3.97 19.97
CA LEU A 603 4.29 5.34 19.89
C LEU A 603 3.33 6.36 20.52
N GLN A 604 2.01 6.16 20.42
CA GLN A 604 1.00 7.06 20.98
C GLN A 604 0.80 6.87 22.50
N GLU A 605 0.66 5.63 22.96
CA GLU A 605 0.20 5.33 24.32
C GLU A 605 1.30 4.75 25.23
N GLY A 606 2.47 4.44 24.66
CA GLY A 606 3.54 3.72 25.35
C GLY A 606 3.08 2.33 25.81
N LYS A 607 2.15 1.69 25.09
CA LYS A 607 1.57 0.38 25.40
C LYS A 607 1.40 -0.42 24.13
N LEU A 608 1.22 -1.74 24.25
CA LEU A 608 0.87 -2.59 23.13
C LEU A 608 -0.64 -2.87 23.12
N CYS A 609 -1.23 -2.98 21.93
CA CYS A 609 -2.53 -3.60 21.72
C CYS A 609 -2.34 -5.05 21.22
N ALA A 610 -3.42 -5.73 20.83
CA ALA A 610 -3.33 -7.11 20.35
C ALA A 610 -2.70 -7.24 18.95
N ALA A 611 -2.75 -6.17 18.14
CA ALA A 611 -2.17 -6.13 16.79
C ALA A 611 -0.76 -5.51 16.75
N SER A 612 -0.27 -4.90 17.84
CA SER A 612 1.00 -4.16 17.84
C SER A 612 2.20 -4.96 17.36
N ASP A 613 2.35 -6.21 17.82
CA ASP A 613 3.47 -7.05 17.38
C ASP A 613 3.37 -7.42 15.88
N ALA A 614 2.15 -7.55 15.35
CA ALA A 614 1.94 -7.81 13.92
C ALA A 614 2.25 -6.57 13.07
N GLU A 615 1.90 -5.38 13.56
CA GLU A 615 2.24 -4.10 12.92
C GLU A 615 3.77 -3.91 12.89
N SER A 616 4.47 -4.18 14.00
CA SER A 616 5.93 -4.15 14.06
C SER A 616 6.59 -5.17 13.12
N LEU A 617 6.01 -6.36 12.97
CA LEU A 617 6.46 -7.35 11.98
C LEU A 617 6.32 -6.84 10.54
N ILE A 618 5.28 -6.07 10.23
CA ILE A 618 5.13 -5.45 8.90
C ILE A 618 6.22 -4.43 8.64
N TYR A 619 6.56 -3.59 9.63
CA TYR A 619 7.66 -2.64 9.48
C TYR A 619 9.00 -3.35 9.28
N LEU A 620 9.26 -4.42 10.04
CA LEU A 620 10.42 -5.28 9.84
C LEU A 620 10.47 -5.78 8.39
N LEU A 621 9.39 -6.37 7.87
CA LEU A 621 9.33 -6.89 6.51
C LEU A 621 9.48 -5.79 5.45
N TYR A 622 8.80 -4.66 5.63
CA TYR A 622 8.84 -3.51 4.71
C TYR A 622 10.27 -2.99 4.53
N PHE A 623 10.96 -2.68 5.63
CA PHE A 623 12.33 -2.18 5.57
C PHE A 623 13.31 -3.26 5.12
N SER A 624 13.14 -4.51 5.56
CA SER A 624 14.01 -5.63 5.16
C SER A 624 13.92 -5.95 3.66
N CYS A 625 12.77 -5.70 3.02
CA CYS A 625 12.58 -5.86 1.59
C CYS A 625 12.99 -4.62 0.76
N GLY A 626 13.72 -3.67 1.36
CA GLY A 626 14.20 -2.45 0.72
C GLY A 626 13.13 -1.38 0.57
N GLY A 627 12.20 -1.28 1.53
CA GLY A 627 11.32 -0.13 1.68
C GLY A 627 12.11 1.15 1.92
N VAL A 628 11.55 2.30 1.56
CA VAL A 628 12.21 3.60 1.78
C VAL A 628 12.27 3.87 3.28
N CYS A 629 13.48 4.05 3.82
CA CYS A 629 13.69 4.53 5.19
C CYS A 629 13.49 6.04 5.25
N PRO A 630 12.44 6.54 5.91
CA PRO A 630 12.28 7.97 6.16
C PRO A 630 13.31 8.48 7.18
N GLU A 631 13.62 9.77 7.14
CA GLU A 631 14.31 10.45 8.22
C GLU A 631 13.32 10.68 9.37
N LEU A 632 13.47 9.93 10.47
CA LEU A 632 12.62 10.02 11.65
C LEU A 632 13.44 10.59 12.82
N ASP A 633 13.06 11.79 13.24
CA ASP A 633 13.70 12.54 14.32
C ASP A 633 12.86 12.59 15.61
N SER A 634 11.57 12.28 15.53
CA SER A 634 10.59 12.44 16.60
C SER A 634 9.48 11.39 16.52
N VAL A 635 8.71 11.25 17.60
CA VAL A 635 7.54 10.36 17.62
C VAL A 635 6.45 10.88 16.68
N GLU A 636 6.32 12.20 16.57
CA GLU A 636 5.36 12.88 15.71
C GLU A 636 5.69 12.62 14.23
N SER A 637 6.95 12.77 13.80
CA SER A 637 7.34 12.47 12.42
C SER A 637 7.16 10.98 12.09
N ALA A 638 7.44 10.10 13.06
CA ALA A 638 7.20 8.67 12.95
C ALA A 638 5.71 8.32 12.79
N LEU A 639 4.81 8.99 13.53
CA LEU A 639 3.36 8.79 13.42
C LEU A 639 2.81 9.36 12.10
N GLN A 640 3.26 10.56 11.70
CA GLN A 640 2.85 11.18 10.45
C GLN A 640 3.29 10.34 9.23
N TRP A 641 4.50 9.77 9.28
CA TRP A 641 4.97 8.85 8.24
C TRP A 641 4.09 7.61 8.15
N ARG A 642 3.69 7.01 9.28
CA ARG A 642 2.78 5.84 9.30
C ARG A 642 1.43 6.19 8.73
N GLU A 643 0.81 7.27 9.20
CA GLU A 643 -0.48 7.75 8.71
C GLU A 643 -0.44 7.98 7.19
N THR A 644 0.60 8.65 6.71
CA THR A 644 0.78 8.91 5.27
C THR A 644 1.06 7.63 4.48
N SER A 645 1.90 6.73 5.01
CA SER A 645 2.31 5.52 4.30
C SER A 645 1.20 4.47 4.23
N TRP A 646 0.42 4.32 5.29
CA TRP A 646 -0.77 3.47 5.31
C TRP A 646 -1.87 4.04 4.42
N SER A 647 -2.18 5.34 4.54
CA SER A 647 -3.21 5.98 3.71
C SER A 647 -2.86 6.00 2.22
N ARG A 648 -1.57 6.13 1.89
CA ARG A 648 -1.07 6.04 0.50
C ARG A 648 -0.79 4.62 0.03
N ARG A 649 -1.02 3.60 0.88
CA ARG A 649 -0.74 2.19 0.64
C ARG A 649 0.70 1.86 0.22
N VAL A 650 1.67 2.70 0.59
CA VAL A 650 3.09 2.55 0.22
C VAL A 650 3.66 1.23 0.75
N ILE A 651 3.29 0.87 1.99
CA ILE A 651 3.74 -0.35 2.64
C ILE A 651 3.19 -1.59 1.91
N GLN A 652 1.90 -1.58 1.61
CA GLN A 652 1.19 -2.68 0.97
C GLN A 652 1.66 -2.87 -0.48
N GLN A 653 1.93 -1.77 -1.21
CA GLN A 653 2.53 -1.82 -2.54
C GLN A 653 3.92 -2.47 -2.50
N LYS A 654 4.78 -2.04 -1.57
CA LYS A 654 6.14 -2.56 -1.44
C LYS A 654 6.14 -4.05 -1.07
N LEU A 655 5.28 -4.47 -0.15
CA LEU A 655 5.15 -5.88 0.22
C LEU A 655 4.47 -6.72 -0.89
N GLY A 656 3.57 -6.11 -1.67
CA GLY A 656 2.94 -6.74 -2.84
C GLY A 656 3.90 -7.01 -3.99
N ASP A 657 4.97 -6.23 -4.11
CA ASP A 657 6.07 -6.52 -5.03
C ASP A 657 6.86 -7.77 -4.66
N VAL A 658 6.88 -8.10 -3.37
CA VAL A 658 7.55 -9.28 -2.84
C VAL A 658 6.61 -10.47 -2.98
N SER A 659 5.40 -10.36 -2.44
CA SER A 659 4.37 -11.41 -2.54
C SER A 659 2.97 -10.85 -2.32
N ALA A 660 2.02 -11.30 -3.14
CA ALA A 660 0.60 -10.99 -2.97
C ALA A 660 0.08 -11.40 -1.58
N LEU A 661 0.66 -12.43 -0.96
CA LEU A 661 0.28 -12.86 0.37
C LEU A 661 0.76 -11.90 1.47
N LEU A 662 1.97 -11.34 1.33
CA LEU A 662 2.48 -10.32 2.25
C LEU A 662 1.68 -9.02 2.15
N LYS A 663 1.27 -8.63 0.93
CA LYS A 663 0.31 -7.52 0.75
C LYS A 663 -0.99 -7.79 1.48
N ALA A 664 -1.60 -8.95 1.26
CA ALA A 664 -2.87 -9.29 1.90
C ALA A 664 -2.74 -9.32 3.44
N PHE A 665 -1.60 -9.78 3.96
CA PHE A 665 -1.32 -9.74 5.39
C PHE A 665 -1.23 -8.29 5.90
N ALA A 666 -0.56 -7.41 5.16
CA ALA A 666 -0.47 -5.99 5.51
C ALA A 666 -1.83 -5.29 5.45
N ASP A 667 -2.64 -5.53 4.41
CA ASP A 667 -4.01 -5.03 4.30
C ASP A 667 -4.87 -5.50 5.50
N TYR A 668 -4.67 -6.72 5.98
CA TYR A 668 -5.36 -7.23 7.16
C TYR A 668 -4.94 -6.52 8.44
N VAL A 669 -3.64 -6.38 8.70
CA VAL A 669 -3.17 -5.70 9.92
C VAL A 669 -3.58 -4.24 9.92
N ASP A 670 -3.52 -3.55 8.77
CA ASP A 670 -4.00 -2.17 8.62
C ASP A 670 -5.46 -2.03 9.10
N SER A 671 -6.32 -3.00 8.75
CA SER A 671 -7.72 -3.01 9.21
C SER A 671 -7.87 -3.16 10.75
N LEU A 672 -6.85 -3.70 11.42
CA LEU A 672 -6.80 -3.90 12.86
C LEU A 672 -6.05 -2.78 13.61
N CYS A 673 -5.22 -1.99 12.93
CA CYS A 673 -4.50 -0.88 13.54
C CYS A 673 -5.47 0.08 14.25
N GLY A 674 -5.18 0.41 15.50
CA GLY A 674 -6.06 1.24 16.34
C GLY A 674 -7.35 0.55 16.82
N THR A 675 -7.50 -0.77 16.60
CA THR A 675 -8.64 -1.55 17.09
C THR A 675 -8.23 -2.48 18.25
N PRO A 676 -9.16 -2.86 19.14
CA PRO A 676 -8.88 -3.81 20.22
C PRO A 676 -8.83 -5.27 19.75
N TYR A 677 -8.88 -5.55 18.44
CA TYR A 677 -9.12 -6.89 17.94
C TYR A 677 -7.90 -7.79 18.03
N PRO A 678 -8.08 -9.04 18.49
CA PRO A 678 -7.03 -10.02 18.40
C PRO A 678 -6.76 -10.37 16.93
N MET A 679 -5.48 -10.59 16.64
CA MET A 679 -5.04 -11.18 15.39
C MET A 679 -5.58 -12.61 15.25
N ASP A 680 -6.10 -12.95 14.08
CA ASP A 680 -6.41 -14.33 13.71
C ASP A 680 -5.15 -15.00 13.15
N TYR A 681 -4.28 -15.43 14.08
CA TYR A 681 -3.02 -16.08 13.72
C TYR A 681 -3.24 -17.37 12.91
N GLU A 682 -4.30 -18.14 13.20
CA GLU A 682 -4.51 -19.45 12.58
C GLU A 682 -4.78 -19.35 11.07
N ILE A 683 -5.63 -18.41 10.65
CA ILE A 683 -5.94 -18.22 9.22
C ILE A 683 -4.68 -17.82 8.46
N TRP A 684 -3.89 -16.90 8.99
CA TRP A 684 -2.69 -16.39 8.32
C TRP A 684 -1.57 -17.43 8.28
N LEU A 685 -1.33 -18.15 9.37
CA LEU A 685 -0.38 -19.26 9.39
C LEU A 685 -0.77 -20.36 8.40
N LYS A 686 -2.06 -20.68 8.27
CA LYS A 686 -2.55 -21.64 7.27
C LYS A 686 -2.32 -21.17 5.83
N ARG A 687 -2.53 -19.89 5.54
CA ARG A 687 -2.28 -19.30 4.22
C ARG A 687 -0.79 -19.29 3.88
N LEU A 688 0.05 -18.80 4.79
CA LEU A 688 1.51 -18.77 4.63
C LEU A 688 2.10 -20.16 4.44
N ARG A 689 1.65 -21.15 5.22
CA ARG A 689 2.12 -22.54 5.08
C ARG A 689 1.78 -23.14 3.72
N ARG A 690 0.60 -22.84 3.16
CA ARG A 690 0.22 -23.34 1.83
C ARG A 690 1.16 -22.80 0.76
N THR A 691 1.42 -21.50 0.76
CA THR A 691 2.32 -20.88 -0.22
C THR A 691 3.75 -21.40 -0.08
N ILE A 692 4.29 -21.49 1.14
CA ILE A 692 5.65 -22.00 1.38
C ILE A 692 5.80 -23.47 0.96
N ASN A 693 4.75 -24.29 1.10
CA ASN A 693 4.78 -25.70 0.73
C ASN A 693 4.43 -25.96 -0.75
N GLU A 694 3.67 -25.09 -1.41
CA GLU A 694 3.25 -25.25 -2.82
C GLU A 694 4.44 -25.13 -3.80
N ASP A 695 5.47 -24.34 -3.47
CA ASP A 695 6.73 -24.26 -4.22
C ASP A 695 7.63 -25.51 -4.07
N HIS A 696 7.25 -26.42 -3.18
CA HIS A 696 7.85 -27.75 -3.05
C HIS A 696 6.83 -28.77 -3.55
N GLY A 697 6.70 -28.85 -4.88
CA GLY A 697 5.73 -29.68 -5.58
C GLY A 697 5.58 -31.08 -5.00
N LYS A 698 4.35 -31.60 -5.05
CA LYS A 698 3.95 -32.97 -4.70
C LYS A 698 5.09 -33.96 -5.00
N GLU A 699 5.79 -34.42 -3.97
CA GLU A 699 6.55 -35.66 -4.05
C GLU A 699 5.54 -36.77 -4.35
N VAL A 700 5.51 -37.21 -5.60
CA VAL A 700 4.80 -38.43 -5.99
C VAL A 700 5.56 -39.57 -5.33
N ASP A 701 4.92 -40.26 -4.39
CA ASP A 701 5.38 -41.54 -3.87
C ASP A 701 5.53 -42.53 -5.04
N THR A 702 6.73 -42.63 -5.61
CA THR A 702 7.11 -43.75 -6.47
C THR A 702 7.66 -44.87 -5.58
N SER A 703 6.76 -45.49 -4.81
CA SER A 703 7.01 -46.81 -4.23
C SER A 703 6.05 -47.83 -4.82
N SER A 704 6.29 -48.16 -6.10
CA SER A 704 5.82 -49.41 -6.71
C SER A 704 6.61 -49.70 -7.99
N SER A 705 7.75 -50.38 -7.85
CA SER A 705 8.34 -51.35 -8.79
C SER A 705 9.50 -52.06 -8.09
#